data_AF-A0A409YNL4-F1
#
_entry.id   AF-A0A409YNL4-F1
#
_cell.length_a   1.000
_cell.length_b   1.000
_cell.length_c   1.000
_cell.angle_alpha   90.00
_cell.angle_beta   90.00
_cell.angle_gamma   90.00
#
_symmetry.space_group_name_H-M   'P 1'
#
loop_
_entity.id
_entity.type
_entity.pdbx_description
1 polymer ?
#
loop_
_entity_poly.entity_id
_entity_poly.type
_entity_poly.pdbx_seq_one_letter_code
_entity_poly.pdbx_strand_id
1 'polypeptide(L)'
;MDSWITILGSLSSNLGTRGLLHPLATKASILRLLGGSILSWVTLVRLLRWRRYHAIHKKYAAKWDNGRGKITPEEAQEIAQVSSLYDMPTLLNYALAFALFKTYSIPTISKILAATKELKSNETVSKRYADTEILIGTWFTCPISGFRDPEVAKKNVGPNAKPAEDPRAMIALARVNWLHSRYRITNDDYLYTLSLFILEPAVWAGRYGWRKTSPMEDHANFIFWSEIGRRMNITNIPETIDELKQWCAAYEERCMVPADSNLEVAQATIDELMSAAPEAFGIKSLGNRAIIAMLEDNVREAMMLPKQPWYIGSTIKNAMRTVAFIQRWFMLPRINPRLPVDIGPPKLFDGSCPRLRPNKFAARPWYREQRAGAGYYWDRLLVASGWHDEMPGPHLKSSGYRIEELGPVKYENKLMDGLIPLLEKIYTHALNVVNTAWQHSTIPGLVLGGVLGWVVLVRALRWRRYYAIHKTYGPKWDNGRGTISPGEAQKIMAVSTQYDMPLLLNYSLAFALFKTYAIPSISQLLSSTKQLSSPAMVSRRYADALTNTLYEQTELLIATWVGCPITGFQDLELAAKNTGPNAKPAEDPRANIAIARTNWLHSKYKISNDDYLYTLCLFILEPARWAEKYGWRQLSPLEKEAFYIFWYEVAGRMGIKDVPESLAELEAWSNAYEDRCMLPADSNKQVALHTIDELLSAVPTTFGLKTFAQKGVIAVLDDNVRDAMMQPKQPKYMATLMNSSMAMVAFVQRWFMLPRSNNNFRYPVDVRLPIKDGKVGPRMVPNKFAARPWYRPEHSGVFKIWDRMLVKIGWHQELPGPHLRSSGYRLEEMGPLQFENSGREEIMRMAAELQGCPIASIWAEEANQQA
;
A
#
# COMPACT_ATOMS: atom_id res chain seq x y z
N MET A 1 29.66 27.95 -21.94
CA MET A 1 28.40 28.73 -21.80
C MET A 1 27.99 29.30 -23.15
N ASP A 2 28.94 29.69 -23.99
CA ASP A 2 28.71 30.17 -25.37
C ASP A 2 28.12 29.11 -26.31
N SER A 3 28.47 27.83 -26.16
CA SER A 3 27.90 26.74 -26.96
C SER A 3 26.40 26.52 -26.75
N TRP A 4 25.84 26.93 -25.61
CA TRP A 4 24.40 26.85 -25.33
C TRP A 4 23.62 28.04 -25.93
N ILE A 5 24.28 29.18 -26.12
CA ILE A 5 23.69 30.38 -26.73
C ILE A 5 23.54 30.16 -28.25
N THR A 6 24.49 29.47 -28.89
CA THR A 6 24.43 29.13 -30.31
C THR A 6 23.28 28.16 -30.65
N ILE A 7 22.98 27.21 -29.75
CA ILE A 7 21.89 26.23 -29.93
C ILE A 7 20.51 26.90 -29.79
N LEU A 8 20.38 27.93 -28.95
CA LEU A 8 19.14 28.71 -28.83
C LEU A 8 18.97 29.72 -29.98
N GLY A 9 20.06 30.22 -30.55
CA GLY A 9 20.04 31.08 -31.72
C GLY A 9 19.60 30.37 -33.01
N SER A 10 19.92 29.09 -33.20
CA SER A 10 19.45 28.35 -34.38
C SER A 10 17.96 28.01 -34.33
N LEU A 11 17.40 27.81 -33.13
CA LEU A 11 15.97 27.53 -32.93
C LEU A 11 15.06 28.74 -33.20
N SER A 12 15.57 29.98 -33.17
CA SER A 12 14.77 31.17 -33.49
C SER A 12 14.70 31.50 -34.98
N SER A 13 15.47 30.82 -35.83
CA SER A 13 15.53 31.11 -37.27
C SER A 13 14.41 30.46 -38.10
N ASN A 14 13.74 29.42 -37.56
CA ASN A 14 12.73 28.64 -38.28
C ASN A 14 11.26 28.99 -37.95
N LEU A 15 11.01 29.92 -37.01
CA LEU A 15 9.67 30.40 -36.70
C LEU A 15 9.62 31.86 -37.13
N GLY A 16 9.04 32.12 -38.30
CA GLY A 16 8.92 33.43 -38.93
C GLY A 16 8.08 34.44 -38.14
N THR A 17 8.59 34.88 -36.99
CA THR A 17 8.04 35.97 -36.18
C THR A 17 9.09 37.07 -36.03
N ARG A 18 9.54 37.62 -37.17
CA ARG A 18 10.17 38.94 -37.20
C ARG A 18 9.09 39.98 -36.83
N GLY A 19 8.95 40.29 -35.55
CA GLY A 19 8.11 41.43 -35.16
C GLY A 19 7.73 41.62 -33.69
N LEU A 20 7.89 40.64 -32.79
CA LEU A 20 7.32 40.80 -31.43
C LEU A 20 8.26 40.57 -30.25
N LEU A 21 9.53 40.21 -30.44
CA LEU A 21 10.45 40.03 -29.31
C LEU A 21 11.89 40.49 -29.66
N HIS A 22 12.20 41.73 -29.31
CA HIS A 22 13.57 42.22 -29.10
C HIS A 22 13.57 43.03 -27.78
N PRO A 23 14.68 43.11 -27.03
CA PRO A 23 15.37 42.09 -26.26
C PRO A 23 15.12 42.29 -24.73
N LEU A 24 14.28 41.49 -24.08
CA LEU A 24 14.00 41.63 -22.63
C LEU A 24 14.65 40.59 -21.72
N ALA A 25 15.66 39.85 -22.18
CA ALA A 25 16.43 38.95 -21.31
C ALA A 25 17.91 39.33 -21.26
N THR A 26 18.20 40.52 -20.72
CA THR A 26 19.54 40.75 -20.15
C THR A 26 19.72 39.82 -18.94
N LYS A 27 20.97 39.47 -18.58
CA LYS A 27 21.25 38.73 -17.32
C LYS A 27 20.54 39.35 -16.11
N ALA A 28 20.36 40.68 -16.13
CA ALA A 28 19.61 41.43 -15.12
C ALA A 28 18.11 41.05 -15.06
N SER A 29 17.42 40.83 -16.19
CA SER A 29 16.02 40.39 -16.20
C SER A 29 15.83 38.99 -15.62
N ILE A 30 16.74 38.06 -15.93
CA ILE A 30 16.72 36.69 -15.38
C ILE A 30 16.97 36.72 -13.87
N LEU A 31 17.94 37.53 -13.41
CA LEU A 31 18.22 37.72 -11.98
C LEU A 31 17.03 38.35 -11.25
N ARG A 32 16.32 39.31 -11.85
CA ARG A 32 15.09 39.90 -11.27
C ARG A 32 13.96 38.89 -11.17
N LEU A 33 13.74 38.06 -12.20
CA LEU A 33 12.72 37.00 -12.18
C LEU A 33 13.02 35.91 -11.15
N LEU A 34 14.28 35.49 -11.05
CA LEU A 34 14.74 34.55 -10.02
C LEU A 34 14.59 35.14 -8.63
N GLY A 35 15.01 36.40 -8.43
CA GLY A 35 14.84 37.12 -7.17
C GLY A 35 13.37 37.24 -6.76
N GLY A 36 12.50 37.62 -7.70
CA GLY A 36 11.05 37.69 -7.49
C GLY A 36 10.46 36.33 -7.12
N SER A 37 10.85 35.27 -7.81
CA SER A 37 10.37 33.89 -7.54
C SER A 37 10.79 33.40 -6.16
N ILE A 38 12.04 33.67 -5.74
CA ILE A 38 12.55 33.32 -4.41
C ILE A 38 11.79 34.09 -3.33
N LEU A 39 11.58 35.40 -3.52
CA LEU A 39 10.82 36.23 -2.58
C LEU A 39 9.37 35.75 -2.45
N SER A 40 8.69 35.44 -3.56
CA SER A 40 7.34 34.88 -3.55
C SER A 40 7.29 33.54 -2.83
N TRP A 41 8.24 32.64 -3.08
CA TRP A 41 8.32 31.33 -2.41
C TRP A 41 8.53 31.48 -0.90
N VAL A 42 9.50 32.28 -0.50
CA VAL A 42 9.80 32.56 0.92
C VAL A 42 8.60 33.17 1.62
N THR A 43 7.89 34.10 0.97
CA THR A 43 6.67 34.72 1.51
C THR A 43 5.56 33.68 1.69
N LEU A 44 5.33 32.84 0.68
CA LEU A 44 4.34 31.75 0.76
C LEU A 44 4.64 30.79 1.91
N VAL A 45 5.89 30.33 2.03
CA VAL A 45 6.35 29.48 3.13
C VAL A 45 6.10 30.15 4.47
N ARG A 46 6.43 31.44 4.59
CA ARG A 46 6.26 32.20 5.83
C ARG A 46 4.80 32.35 6.24
N LEU A 47 3.90 32.61 5.29
CA LEU A 47 2.45 32.73 5.56
C LEU A 47 1.86 31.38 5.97
N LEU A 48 2.16 30.31 5.24
CA LEU A 48 1.57 29.00 5.49
C LEU A 48 2.06 28.39 6.79
N ARG A 49 3.36 28.50 7.12
CA ARG A 49 3.91 27.95 8.38
C ARG A 49 3.29 28.53 9.63
N TRP A 50 2.94 29.81 9.59
CA TRP A 50 2.41 30.50 10.75
C TRP A 50 0.88 30.47 10.84
N ARG A 51 0.19 30.01 9.79
CA ARG A 51 -1.27 29.88 9.78
C ARG A 51 -1.80 29.05 10.97
N ARG A 52 -1.24 27.87 11.21
CA ARG A 52 -1.70 26.98 12.30
C ARG A 52 -1.34 27.54 13.68
N TYR A 53 -0.12 28.07 13.82
CA TYR A 53 0.32 28.78 15.02
C TYR A 53 -0.63 29.94 15.36
N HIS A 54 -0.94 30.81 14.40
CA HIS A 54 -1.85 31.94 14.64
C HIS A 54 -3.28 31.49 14.93
N ALA A 55 -3.76 30.41 14.29
CA ALA A 55 -5.08 29.87 14.57
C ALA A 55 -5.23 29.38 16.01
N ILE A 56 -4.27 28.59 16.52
CA ILE A 56 -4.33 28.08 17.90
C ILE A 56 -4.17 29.20 18.93
N HIS A 57 -3.29 30.18 18.66
CA HIS A 57 -3.12 31.36 19.53
C HIS A 57 -4.37 32.24 19.52
N LYS A 58 -4.99 32.47 18.37
CA LYS A 58 -6.26 33.21 18.31
C LYS A 58 -7.38 32.50 19.08
N LYS A 59 -7.44 31.17 19.00
CA LYS A 59 -8.45 30.36 19.70
C LYS A 59 -8.32 30.47 21.23
N TYR A 60 -7.09 30.46 21.76
CA TYR A 60 -6.87 30.37 23.20
C TYR A 60 -6.31 31.63 23.88
N ALA A 61 -5.95 32.69 23.14
CA ALA A 61 -5.34 33.90 23.71
C ALA A 61 -6.16 34.53 24.85
N ALA A 62 -7.47 34.70 24.65
CA ALA A 62 -8.35 35.28 25.67
C ALA A 62 -8.46 34.41 26.91
N LYS A 63 -8.44 33.09 26.74
CA LYS A 63 -8.54 32.12 27.84
C LYS A 63 -7.21 31.97 28.61
N TRP A 64 -6.09 32.09 27.91
CA TRP A 64 -4.75 32.05 28.50
C TRP A 64 -4.44 33.33 29.28
N ASP A 65 -4.88 34.50 28.79
CA ASP A 65 -4.64 35.83 29.40
C ASP A 65 -3.20 36.02 29.91
N ASN A 66 -2.22 35.83 29.03
CA ASN A 66 -0.80 35.97 29.36
C ASN A 66 -0.35 35.14 30.58
N GLY A 67 -0.96 33.97 30.79
CA GLY A 67 -0.65 33.06 31.89
C GLY A 67 -1.51 33.26 33.15
N ARG A 68 -2.40 34.27 33.18
CA ARG A 68 -3.31 34.53 34.30
C ARG A 68 -4.63 33.79 34.20
N GLY A 69 -5.01 33.38 32.97
CA GLY A 69 -6.23 32.65 32.71
C GLY A 69 -6.06 31.12 32.89
N LYS A 70 -7.18 30.39 32.89
CA LYS A 70 -7.20 28.93 33.11
C LYS A 70 -7.37 28.18 31.79
N ILE A 71 -6.39 27.37 31.40
CA ILE A 71 -6.48 26.39 30.31
C ILE A 71 -6.70 25.00 30.93
N THR A 72 -7.64 24.20 30.40
CA THR A 72 -7.85 22.83 30.90
C THR A 72 -6.79 21.87 30.36
N PRO A 73 -6.54 20.71 30.98
CA PRO A 73 -5.58 19.73 30.47
C PRO A 73 -5.84 19.28 29.01
N GLU A 74 -7.10 19.19 28.59
CA GLU A 74 -7.49 18.83 27.22
C GLU A 74 -7.13 19.93 26.22
N GLU A 75 -7.35 21.20 26.59
CA GLU A 75 -6.97 22.33 25.75
C GLU A 75 -5.46 22.49 25.71
N ALA A 76 -4.80 22.24 26.84
CA ALA A 76 -3.35 22.22 26.94
C ALA A 76 -2.76 21.11 26.04
N GLN A 77 -3.39 19.93 26.00
CA GLN A 77 -3.05 18.85 25.07
C GLN A 77 -3.17 19.33 23.61
N GLU A 78 -4.28 19.97 23.24
CA GLU A 78 -4.49 20.48 21.87
C GLU A 78 -3.42 21.51 21.47
N ILE A 79 -3.07 22.44 22.36
CA ILE A 79 -2.03 23.45 22.11
C ILE A 79 -0.66 22.77 21.94
N ALA A 80 -0.28 21.87 22.84
CA ALA A 80 1.01 21.17 22.80
C ALA A 80 1.17 20.26 21.57
N GLN A 81 0.07 19.73 21.03
CA GLN A 81 0.08 18.91 19.82
C GLN A 81 0.45 19.70 18.56
N VAL A 82 0.27 21.03 18.51
CA VAL A 82 0.64 21.83 17.32
C VAL A 82 2.15 21.80 17.09
N SER A 83 2.94 22.10 18.11
CA SER A 83 4.40 22.06 18.02
C SER A 83 4.92 20.62 17.83
N SER A 84 4.30 19.66 18.52
CA SER A 84 4.75 18.26 18.63
C SER A 84 4.32 17.34 17.50
N LEU A 85 3.20 17.62 16.81
CA LEU A 85 2.71 16.77 15.72
C LEU A 85 2.86 17.42 14.34
N TYR A 86 2.87 18.76 14.25
CA TYR A 86 2.91 19.46 12.96
C TYR A 86 4.23 20.17 12.71
N ASP A 87 4.66 21.04 13.62
CA ASP A 87 5.74 21.97 13.33
C ASP A 87 7.11 21.30 13.36
N MET A 88 7.41 20.61 14.46
CA MET A 88 8.75 20.05 14.73
C MET A 88 8.71 18.61 15.29
N PRO A 89 7.87 17.69 14.77
CA PRO A 89 7.63 16.40 15.40
C PRO A 89 8.88 15.53 15.55
N THR A 90 9.76 15.53 14.54
CA THR A 90 11.03 14.77 14.62
C THR A 90 11.97 15.35 15.68
N LEU A 91 12.08 16.68 15.74
CA LEU A 91 12.98 17.36 16.68
C LEU A 91 12.51 17.16 18.12
N LEU A 92 11.21 17.36 18.37
CA LEU A 92 10.65 17.21 19.71
C LEU A 92 10.63 15.74 20.19
N ASN A 93 10.49 14.78 19.26
CA ASN A 93 10.71 13.37 19.59
C ASN A 93 12.16 13.09 20.01
N TYR A 94 13.16 13.67 19.32
CA TYR A 94 14.56 13.54 19.76
C TYR A 94 14.83 14.26 21.08
N ALA A 95 14.21 15.43 21.31
CA ALA A 95 14.30 16.11 22.60
C ALA A 95 13.82 15.22 23.74
N LEU A 96 12.69 14.53 23.57
CA LEU A 96 12.18 13.58 24.56
C LEU A 96 13.05 12.32 24.71
N ALA A 97 13.66 11.82 23.62
CA ALA A 97 14.61 10.71 23.70
C ALA A 97 15.86 11.11 24.50
N PHE A 98 16.40 12.30 24.29
CA PHE A 98 17.52 12.84 25.06
C PHE A 98 17.13 13.18 26.51
N ALA A 99 15.89 13.62 26.74
CA ALA A 99 15.34 13.81 28.09
C ALA A 99 15.32 12.49 28.88
N LEU A 100 14.82 11.42 28.28
CA LEU A 100 14.85 10.08 28.87
C LEU A 100 16.29 9.60 29.09
N PHE A 101 17.17 9.82 28.11
CA PHE A 101 18.58 9.46 28.24
C PHE A 101 19.26 10.22 29.39
N LYS A 102 18.94 11.51 29.58
CA LYS A 102 19.44 12.34 30.68
C LYS A 102 19.11 11.75 32.06
N THR A 103 17.98 11.07 32.24
CA THR A 103 17.65 10.39 33.52
C THR A 103 18.66 9.33 33.93
N TYR A 104 19.43 8.77 32.99
CA TYR A 104 20.43 7.73 33.27
C TYR A 104 21.66 8.28 34.00
N SER A 105 21.81 9.61 34.07
CA SER A 105 22.84 10.28 34.85
C SER A 105 22.50 10.39 36.34
N ILE A 106 21.33 9.92 36.77
CA ILE A 106 20.90 9.88 38.16
C ILE A 106 21.05 8.44 38.71
N PRO A 107 21.93 8.18 39.70
CA PRO A 107 22.21 6.82 40.16
C PRO A 107 21.00 6.05 40.73
N THR A 108 20.05 6.72 41.38
CA THR A 108 18.81 6.07 41.88
C THR A 108 17.97 5.53 40.73
N ILE A 109 17.89 6.26 39.62
CA ILE A 109 17.16 5.85 38.41
C ILE A 109 17.95 4.77 37.67
N SER A 110 19.24 5.00 37.38
CA SER A 110 20.05 4.08 36.57
C SER A 110 20.21 2.71 37.24
N LYS A 111 20.32 2.64 38.58
CA LYS A 111 20.33 1.36 39.32
C LYS A 111 19.06 0.57 39.13
N ILE A 112 17.89 1.21 39.18
CA ILE A 112 16.60 0.54 38.92
C ILE A 112 16.58 0.04 37.48
N LEU A 113 16.95 0.88 36.52
CA LEU A 113 16.98 0.52 35.10
C LEU A 113 17.92 -0.66 34.82
N ALA A 114 19.13 -0.64 35.35
CA ALA A 114 20.09 -1.75 35.26
C ALA A 114 19.52 -3.02 35.93
N ALA A 115 18.92 -2.90 37.11
CA ALA A 115 18.34 -4.03 37.85
C ALA A 115 17.14 -4.66 37.12
N THR A 116 16.38 -3.89 36.33
CA THR A 116 15.25 -4.45 35.56
C THR A 116 15.69 -5.48 34.54
N LYS A 117 16.97 -5.43 34.11
CA LYS A 117 17.56 -6.19 33.00
C LYS A 117 16.96 -5.91 31.62
N GLU A 118 15.99 -5.00 31.53
CA GLU A 118 15.34 -4.64 30.27
C GLU A 118 16.22 -3.72 29.41
N LEU A 119 17.30 -3.16 29.96
CA LEU A 119 18.32 -2.39 29.24
C LEU A 119 19.68 -3.12 29.12
N LYS A 120 19.67 -4.47 29.07
CA LYS A 120 20.91 -5.28 29.04
C LYS A 120 21.22 -5.95 27.70
N SER A 121 20.24 -6.09 26.82
CA SER A 121 20.42 -6.67 25.48
C SER A 121 19.71 -5.82 24.44
N ASN A 122 20.21 -5.83 23.19
CA ASN A 122 19.59 -5.08 22.10
C ASN A 122 18.09 -5.43 21.97
N GLU A 123 17.71 -6.70 22.10
CA GLU A 123 16.30 -7.12 22.00
C GLU A 123 15.42 -6.49 23.09
N THR A 124 15.85 -6.56 24.36
CA THR A 124 15.09 -6.02 25.49
C THR A 124 15.05 -4.49 25.46
N VAL A 125 16.16 -3.84 25.09
CA VAL A 125 16.25 -2.38 24.96
C VAL A 125 15.29 -1.91 23.87
N SER A 126 15.33 -2.57 22.70
CA SER A 126 14.52 -2.21 21.55
C SER A 126 13.02 -2.36 21.84
N LYS A 127 12.61 -3.46 22.48
CA LYS A 127 11.21 -3.65 22.90
C LYS A 127 10.77 -2.59 23.90
N ARG A 128 11.59 -2.33 24.92
CA ARG A 128 11.30 -1.33 25.95
C ARG A 128 11.14 0.07 25.35
N TYR A 129 11.99 0.43 24.40
CA TYR A 129 11.90 1.70 23.70
C TYR A 129 10.60 1.80 22.87
N ALA A 130 10.27 0.76 22.11
CA ALA A 130 9.03 0.69 21.34
C ALA A 130 7.78 0.81 22.23
N ASP A 131 7.73 0.06 23.34
CA ASP A 131 6.60 0.10 24.29
C ASP A 131 6.44 1.48 24.92
N THR A 132 7.56 2.12 25.27
CA THR A 132 7.58 3.45 25.89
C THR A 132 7.08 4.52 24.90
N GLU A 133 7.56 4.51 23.66
CA GLU A 133 7.10 5.43 22.60
C GLU A 133 5.60 5.25 22.32
N ILE A 134 5.10 4.02 22.32
CA ILE A 134 3.68 3.73 22.12
C ILE A 134 2.83 4.22 23.29
N LEU A 135 3.22 3.93 24.53
CA LEU A 135 2.46 4.33 25.73
C LEU A 135 2.37 5.86 25.83
N ILE A 136 3.52 6.55 25.71
CA ILE A 136 3.59 8.01 25.72
C ILE A 136 2.81 8.61 24.55
N GLY A 137 3.03 8.07 23.34
CA GLY A 137 2.32 8.52 22.14
C GLY A 137 0.81 8.36 22.27
N THR A 138 0.34 7.32 22.95
CA THR A 138 -1.10 7.05 23.15
C THR A 138 -1.75 8.11 24.01
N TRP A 139 -1.28 8.37 25.24
CA TRP A 139 -1.93 9.42 26.05
C TRP A 139 -1.60 10.84 25.60
N PHE A 140 -0.56 11.06 24.80
CA PHE A 140 -0.30 12.36 24.18
C PHE A 140 -1.26 12.66 23.01
N THR A 141 -1.67 11.64 22.24
CA THR A 141 -2.50 11.84 21.04
C THR A 141 -3.98 11.47 21.21
N CYS A 142 -4.31 10.48 22.03
CA CYS A 142 -5.68 10.16 22.38
C CYS A 142 -6.20 11.13 23.47
N PRO A 143 -7.52 11.43 23.51
CA PRO A 143 -8.07 12.38 24.47
C PRO A 143 -7.80 11.96 25.92
N ILE A 144 -7.10 12.81 26.68
CA ILE A 144 -6.80 12.51 28.09
C ILE A 144 -8.06 12.47 28.96
N SER A 145 -9.15 13.08 28.52
CA SER A 145 -10.49 13.01 29.16
C SER A 145 -11.19 11.65 28.94
N GLY A 146 -10.74 10.84 27.98
CA GLY A 146 -11.44 9.63 27.53
C GLY A 146 -12.59 9.89 26.56
N PHE A 147 -12.89 11.14 26.21
CA PHE A 147 -13.96 11.53 25.27
C PHE A 147 -13.39 12.38 24.14
N ARG A 148 -13.86 12.13 22.91
CA ARG A 148 -13.41 12.91 21.73
C ARG A 148 -13.92 14.34 21.75
N ASP A 149 -15.09 14.56 22.33
CA ASP A 149 -15.64 15.89 22.60
C ASP A 149 -15.44 16.24 24.09
N PRO A 150 -14.60 17.24 24.41
CA PRO A 150 -14.39 17.69 25.79
C PRO A 150 -15.66 18.16 26.51
N GLU A 151 -16.67 18.65 25.77
CA GLU A 151 -17.93 19.10 26.37
C GLU A 151 -18.79 17.92 26.87
N VAL A 152 -18.63 16.74 26.27
CA VAL A 152 -19.27 15.51 26.75
C VAL A 152 -18.69 15.11 28.10
N ALA A 153 -17.36 15.15 28.24
CA ALA A 153 -16.69 14.81 29.50
C ALA A 153 -17.19 15.67 30.68
N LYS A 154 -17.34 16.98 30.47
CA LYS A 154 -17.81 17.92 31.50
C LYS A 154 -19.25 17.63 31.98
N LYS A 155 -20.10 17.14 31.07
CA LYS A 155 -21.51 16.85 31.34
C LYS A 155 -21.73 15.44 31.88
N ASN A 156 -20.77 14.54 31.66
CA ASN A 156 -20.86 13.13 31.99
C ASN A 156 -20.33 12.82 33.40
N VAL A 157 -21.02 13.35 34.42
CA VAL A 157 -20.67 13.20 35.83
C VAL A 157 -21.83 12.58 36.62
N GLY A 158 -21.51 11.87 37.71
CA GLY A 158 -22.50 11.26 38.60
C GLY A 158 -22.77 9.77 38.35
N PRO A 159 -23.71 9.16 39.09
CA PRO A 159 -23.93 7.70 39.09
C PRO A 159 -24.42 7.13 37.75
N ASN A 160 -24.94 7.98 36.85
CA ASN A 160 -25.41 7.61 35.52
C ASN A 160 -24.40 7.94 34.40
N ALA A 161 -23.14 8.21 34.75
CA ALA A 161 -22.11 8.53 33.76
C ALA A 161 -21.90 7.38 32.78
N LYS A 162 -21.87 7.70 31.49
CA LYS A 162 -21.57 6.75 30.41
C LYS A 162 -20.07 6.41 30.39
N PRO A 163 -19.68 5.20 29.96
CA PRO A 163 -18.28 4.85 29.76
C PRO A 163 -17.57 5.78 28.77
N ALA A 164 -16.24 5.91 28.92
CA ALA A 164 -15.38 6.65 28.00
C ALA A 164 -15.48 6.09 26.57
N GLU A 165 -15.63 6.97 25.58
CA GLU A 165 -15.67 6.60 24.16
C GLU A 165 -14.29 6.25 23.60
N ASP A 166 -13.24 6.82 24.18
CA ASP A 166 -11.85 6.58 23.81
C ASP A 166 -10.96 6.40 25.06
N PRO A 167 -11.01 5.22 25.70
CA PRO A 167 -10.30 4.97 26.95
C PRO A 167 -8.79 4.80 26.78
N ARG A 168 -8.24 4.90 25.56
CA ARG A 168 -6.86 4.50 25.25
C ARG A 168 -5.81 5.25 26.07
N ALA A 169 -5.96 6.56 26.23
CA ALA A 169 -5.06 7.36 27.06
C ALA A 169 -5.04 6.87 28.53
N MET A 170 -6.21 6.53 29.07
CA MET A 170 -6.37 6.04 30.45
C MET A 170 -5.85 4.63 30.63
N ILE A 171 -6.07 3.74 29.66
CA ILE A 171 -5.52 2.38 29.68
C ILE A 171 -3.99 2.46 29.63
N ALA A 172 -3.41 3.33 28.79
CA ALA A 172 -1.97 3.50 28.70
C ALA A 172 -1.36 4.03 30.00
N LEU A 173 -1.99 5.04 30.61
CA LEU A 173 -1.55 5.58 31.91
C LEU A 173 -1.67 4.55 33.04
N ALA A 174 -2.80 3.85 33.11
CA ALA A 174 -2.99 2.77 34.08
C ALA A 174 -1.95 1.66 33.91
N ARG A 175 -1.61 1.31 32.67
CA ARG A 175 -0.57 0.33 32.37
C ARG A 175 0.79 0.78 32.86
N VAL A 176 1.14 2.05 32.68
CA VAL A 176 2.42 2.60 33.17
C VAL A 176 2.46 2.65 34.69
N ASN A 177 1.41 3.12 35.36
CA ASN A 177 1.32 3.10 36.82
C ASN A 177 1.50 1.67 37.36
N TRP A 178 0.87 0.69 36.72
CA TRP A 178 1.02 -0.71 37.08
C TRP A 178 2.45 -1.20 36.85
N LEU A 179 3.08 -0.92 35.70
CA LEU A 179 4.46 -1.34 35.44
C LEU A 179 5.43 -0.74 36.45
N HIS A 180 5.22 0.52 36.79
CA HIS A 180 6.02 1.27 37.74
C HIS A 180 5.83 0.84 39.19
N SER A 181 4.63 0.41 39.62
CA SER A 181 4.36 -0.03 40.99
C SER A 181 5.15 -1.27 41.43
N ARG A 182 5.80 -1.97 40.49
CA ARG A 182 6.70 -3.10 40.74
C ARG A 182 8.07 -2.70 41.25
N TYR A 183 8.40 -1.42 41.15
CA TYR A 183 9.71 -0.90 41.48
C TYR A 183 9.57 0.19 42.54
N ARG A 184 10.55 0.27 43.43
CA ARG A 184 10.63 1.34 44.43
C ARG A 184 11.26 2.57 43.76
N ILE A 185 10.44 3.37 43.10
CA ILE A 185 10.83 4.63 42.48
C ILE A 185 10.45 5.76 43.45
N THR A 186 11.38 6.66 43.73
CA THR A 186 11.12 7.79 44.64
C THR A 186 10.25 8.83 43.96
N ASN A 187 9.52 9.63 44.76
CA ASN A 187 8.73 10.75 44.19
C ASN A 187 9.62 11.75 43.45
N ASP A 188 10.81 12.03 43.98
CA ASP A 188 11.73 12.99 43.35
C ASP A 188 12.28 12.47 42.02
N ASP A 189 12.57 11.16 41.89
CA ASP A 189 12.96 10.56 40.61
C ASP A 189 11.83 10.67 39.56
N TYR A 190 10.58 10.49 39.99
CA TYR A 190 9.41 10.71 39.14
C TYR A 190 9.28 12.16 38.71
N LEU A 191 9.36 13.09 39.67
CA LEU A 191 9.23 14.52 39.41
C LEU A 191 10.37 15.04 38.54
N TYR A 192 11.58 14.51 38.72
CA TYR A 192 12.72 14.80 37.85
C TYR A 192 12.46 14.34 36.43
N THR A 193 12.08 13.07 36.25
CA THR A 193 11.74 12.55 34.93
C THR A 193 10.64 13.39 34.28
N LEU A 194 9.57 13.69 35.00
CA LEU A 194 8.47 14.55 34.54
C LEU A 194 8.95 15.94 34.13
N SER A 195 9.84 16.55 34.91
CA SER A 195 10.38 17.89 34.61
C SER A 195 11.10 17.92 33.26
N LEU A 196 11.80 16.85 32.89
CA LEU A 196 12.48 16.76 31.58
C LEU A 196 11.47 16.66 30.43
N PHE A 197 10.35 15.95 30.60
CA PHE A 197 9.26 15.94 29.61
C PHE A 197 8.63 17.32 29.39
N ILE A 198 8.61 18.16 30.43
CA ILE A 198 8.09 19.52 30.37
C ILE A 198 9.09 20.48 29.72
N LEU A 199 10.36 20.43 30.14
CA LEU A 199 11.35 21.48 29.88
C LEU A 199 12.17 21.22 28.60
N GLU A 200 12.62 19.99 28.37
CA GLU A 200 13.56 19.68 27.26
C GLU A 200 12.99 19.96 25.87
N PRO A 201 11.70 19.69 25.56
CA PRO A 201 11.13 20.03 24.24
C PRO A 201 11.24 21.52 23.91
N ALA A 202 10.97 22.40 24.88
CA ALA A 202 11.06 23.85 24.70
C ALA A 202 12.52 24.31 24.52
N VAL A 203 13.45 23.74 25.30
CA VAL A 203 14.90 24.00 25.17
C VAL A 203 15.40 23.61 23.78
N TRP A 204 15.05 22.41 23.30
CA TRP A 204 15.45 21.93 21.98
C TRP A 204 14.80 22.71 20.84
N ALA A 205 13.52 23.05 20.94
CA ALA A 205 12.86 23.95 19.99
C ALA A 205 13.59 25.30 19.91
N GLY A 206 13.99 25.84 21.07
CA GLY A 206 14.74 27.08 21.17
C GLY A 206 16.12 27.03 20.50
N ARG A 207 16.84 25.91 20.66
CA ARG A 207 18.22 25.74 20.16
C ARG A 207 18.28 25.31 18.68
N TYR A 208 17.37 24.44 18.25
CA TYR A 208 17.46 23.72 16.97
C TYR A 208 16.15 23.69 16.17
N GLY A 209 15.09 24.31 16.68
CA GLY A 209 13.82 24.43 15.98
C GLY A 209 13.82 25.54 14.94
N TRP A 210 12.97 25.41 13.92
CA TRP A 210 12.76 26.51 12.96
C TRP A 210 12.07 27.73 13.61
N ARG A 211 11.40 27.52 14.75
CA ARG A 211 10.90 28.53 15.68
C ARG A 211 11.05 28.04 17.13
N LYS A 212 11.03 28.98 18.07
CA LYS A 212 10.83 28.68 19.49
C LYS A 212 9.36 28.33 19.75
N THR A 213 9.09 27.58 20.80
CA THR A 213 7.75 27.51 21.40
C THR A 213 7.37 28.87 21.98
N SER A 214 6.07 29.19 21.95
CA SER A 214 5.56 30.41 22.57
C SER A 214 5.35 30.21 24.08
N PRO A 215 5.23 31.30 24.86
CA PRO A 215 4.87 31.19 26.28
C PRO A 215 3.55 30.45 26.52
N MET A 216 2.57 30.57 25.61
CA MET A 216 1.31 29.83 25.69
C MET A 216 1.51 28.33 25.45
N GLU A 217 2.38 27.95 24.50
CA GLU A 217 2.72 26.55 24.24
C GLU A 217 3.53 25.94 25.39
N ASP A 218 4.48 26.68 25.96
CA ASP A 218 5.27 26.25 27.12
C ASP A 218 4.34 26.04 28.33
N HIS A 219 3.43 26.99 28.60
CA HIS A 219 2.44 26.88 29.67
C HIS A 219 1.48 25.71 29.45
N ALA A 220 1.00 25.51 28.22
CA ALA A 220 0.17 24.35 27.88
C ALA A 220 0.92 23.03 28.08
N ASN A 221 2.18 22.93 27.65
CA ASN A 221 2.98 21.71 27.86
C ASN A 221 3.15 21.42 29.36
N PHE A 222 3.39 22.46 30.17
CA PHE A 222 3.45 22.35 31.62
C PHE A 222 2.14 21.85 32.25
N ILE A 223 0.99 22.43 31.87
CA ILE A 223 -0.32 22.01 32.39
C ILE A 223 -0.60 20.55 32.02
N PHE A 224 -0.40 20.18 30.75
CA PHE A 224 -0.67 18.84 30.25
C PHE A 224 0.17 17.79 30.99
N TRP A 225 1.50 17.98 31.06
CA TRP A 225 2.37 17.01 31.71
C TRP A 225 2.20 17.01 33.23
N SER A 226 1.93 18.16 33.86
CA SER A 226 1.61 18.18 35.29
C SER A 226 0.36 17.35 35.59
N GLU A 227 -0.65 17.39 34.71
CA GLU A 227 -1.83 16.53 34.82
C GLU A 227 -1.48 15.04 34.66
N ILE A 228 -0.63 14.70 33.69
CA ILE A 228 -0.09 13.33 33.58
C ILE A 228 0.61 12.92 34.86
N GLY A 229 1.45 13.79 35.43
CA GLY A 229 2.17 13.54 36.68
C GLY A 229 1.24 13.27 37.86
N ARG A 230 0.17 14.07 38.02
CA ARG A 230 -0.86 13.82 39.04
C ARG A 230 -1.55 12.47 38.85
N ARG A 231 -1.88 12.11 37.60
CA ARG A 231 -2.46 10.79 37.27
C ARG A 231 -1.48 9.63 37.49
N MET A 232 -0.18 9.91 37.52
CA MET A 232 0.88 8.98 37.90
C MET A 232 1.18 8.99 39.40
N ASN A 233 0.38 9.71 40.20
CA ASN A 233 0.54 9.86 41.65
C ASN A 233 1.86 10.54 42.06
N ILE A 234 2.38 11.43 41.21
CA ILE A 234 3.52 12.30 41.53
C ILE A 234 3.00 13.46 42.39
N THR A 235 3.59 13.65 43.55
CA THR A 235 3.25 14.72 44.49
C THR A 235 4.29 15.85 44.43
N ASN A 236 3.94 17.00 45.01
CA ASN A 236 4.80 18.18 45.09
C ASN A 236 5.30 18.70 43.73
N ILE A 237 4.48 18.57 42.68
CA ILE A 237 4.76 19.20 41.38
C ILE A 237 4.68 20.73 41.57
N PRO A 238 5.74 21.50 41.27
CA PRO A 238 5.73 22.96 41.37
C PRO A 238 4.56 23.62 40.63
N GLU A 239 4.09 24.77 41.10
CA GLU A 239 2.89 25.42 40.55
C GLU A 239 3.20 26.23 39.29
N THR A 240 4.46 26.63 39.11
CA THR A 240 4.92 27.39 37.95
C THR A 240 6.07 26.70 37.21
N ILE A 241 6.21 27.02 35.91
CA ILE A 241 7.33 26.54 35.08
C ILE A 241 8.68 26.99 35.67
N ASP A 242 8.76 28.20 36.22
CA ASP A 242 10.03 28.74 36.70
C ASP A 242 10.44 28.09 38.03
N GLU A 243 9.49 27.80 38.92
CA GLU A 243 9.75 26.95 40.09
C GLU A 243 10.18 25.54 39.69
N LEU A 244 9.55 24.95 38.66
CA LEU A 244 9.95 23.64 38.14
C LEU A 244 11.38 23.64 37.58
N LYS A 245 11.79 24.71 36.88
CA LYS A 245 13.18 24.87 36.41
C LYS A 245 14.17 24.94 37.56
N GLN A 246 13.85 25.74 38.59
CA GLN A 246 14.70 25.88 39.78
C GLN A 246 14.80 24.55 40.53
N TRP A 247 13.69 23.86 40.74
CA TRP A 247 13.64 22.56 41.38
C TRP A 247 14.46 21.52 40.60
N CYS A 248 14.29 21.48 39.27
CA CYS A 248 15.02 20.57 38.38
C CYS A 248 16.53 20.83 38.44
N ALA A 249 16.97 22.09 38.32
CA ALA A 249 18.38 22.46 38.43
C ALA A 249 18.98 22.06 39.79
N ALA A 250 18.26 22.33 40.89
CA ALA A 250 18.70 21.94 42.23
C ALA A 250 18.72 20.42 42.43
N TYR A 251 17.82 19.67 41.78
CA TYR A 251 17.84 18.21 41.79
C TYR A 251 19.04 17.66 41.02
N GLU A 252 19.33 18.20 39.82
CA GLU A 252 20.49 17.82 39.02
C GLU A 252 21.79 18.09 39.78
N GLU A 253 21.93 19.25 40.42
CA GLU A 253 23.12 19.60 41.21
C GLU A 253 23.38 18.61 42.36
N ARG A 254 22.33 18.12 43.03
CA ARG A 254 22.46 17.20 44.16
C ARG A 254 22.63 15.73 43.74
N CYS A 255 21.96 15.31 42.67
CA CYS A 255 21.75 13.89 42.38
C CYS A 255 22.45 13.41 41.10
N MET A 256 22.89 14.29 40.21
CA MET A 256 23.57 13.93 38.97
C MET A 256 25.06 13.73 39.20
N VAL A 257 25.42 12.54 39.69
CA VAL A 257 26.80 12.18 40.03
C VAL A 257 27.27 10.93 39.28
N PRO A 258 28.60 10.77 39.04
CA PRO A 258 29.17 9.58 38.41
C PRO A 258 28.78 8.28 39.12
N ALA A 259 28.35 7.28 38.36
CA ALA A 259 28.10 5.93 38.85
C ALA A 259 28.25 4.88 37.75
N ASP A 260 28.72 3.68 38.10
CA ASP A 260 28.88 2.57 37.14
C ASP A 260 27.55 2.17 36.49
N SER A 261 26.44 2.25 37.25
CA SER A 261 25.11 1.98 36.71
C SER A 261 24.68 3.00 35.66
N ASN A 262 25.16 4.26 35.75
CA ASN A 262 24.90 5.29 34.74
C ASN A 262 25.62 4.92 33.43
N LEU A 263 26.90 4.54 33.52
CA LEU A 263 27.69 4.12 32.38
C LEU A 263 27.10 2.88 31.70
N GLU A 264 26.72 1.86 32.48
CA GLU A 264 26.14 0.61 31.97
C GLU A 264 24.91 0.88 31.10
N VAL A 265 23.91 1.60 31.63
CA VAL A 265 22.67 1.84 30.87
C VAL A 265 22.86 2.85 29.74
N ALA A 266 23.80 3.81 29.90
CA ALA A 266 24.10 4.78 28.86
C ALA A 266 24.76 4.12 27.65
N GLN A 267 25.75 3.25 27.89
CA GLN A 267 26.45 2.52 26.85
C GLN A 267 25.51 1.56 26.12
N ALA A 268 24.71 0.78 26.86
CA ALA A 268 23.72 -0.12 26.26
C ALA A 268 22.71 0.61 25.35
N THR A 269 22.32 1.84 25.71
CA THR A 269 21.39 2.64 24.91
C THR A 269 22.06 3.27 23.69
N ILE A 270 23.30 3.75 23.81
CA ILE A 270 24.09 4.25 22.67
C ILE A 270 24.29 3.13 21.66
N ASP A 271 24.62 1.92 22.12
CA ASP A 271 24.83 0.75 21.28
C ASP A 271 23.55 0.32 20.55
N GLU A 272 22.38 0.40 21.19
CA GLU A 272 21.09 0.17 20.52
C GLU A 272 20.77 1.24 19.47
N LEU A 273 20.97 2.53 19.77
CA LEU A 273 20.73 3.61 18.79
C LEU A 273 21.58 3.47 17.54
N MET A 274 22.77 2.88 17.68
CA MET A 274 23.74 2.68 16.62
C MET A 274 23.80 1.22 16.14
N SER A 275 22.86 0.37 16.56
CA SER A 275 22.81 -1.06 16.23
C SER A 275 22.69 -1.31 14.71
N ALA A 276 21.82 -0.55 14.06
CA ALA A 276 21.55 -0.61 12.62
C ALA A 276 22.63 0.10 11.76
N ALA A 277 23.52 0.89 12.38
CA ALA A 277 24.53 1.64 11.63
C ALA A 277 25.70 0.73 11.21
N PRO A 278 26.17 0.82 9.95
CA PRO A 278 27.26 -0.01 9.46
C PRO A 278 28.57 0.31 10.20
N GLU A 279 29.35 -0.73 10.49
CA GLU A 279 30.71 -0.58 11.01
C GLU A 279 31.69 -0.07 9.95
N ALA A 280 31.36 -0.28 8.67
CA ALA A 280 32.14 0.19 7.53
C ALA A 280 32.41 1.69 7.59
N PHE A 281 33.63 2.09 7.23
CA PHE A 281 34.09 3.48 7.23
C PHE A 281 33.98 4.21 8.59
N GLY A 282 33.82 3.48 9.69
CA GLY A 282 33.73 4.05 11.04
C GLY A 282 32.44 4.82 11.30
N ILE A 283 31.37 4.61 10.53
CA ILE A 283 30.09 5.33 10.67
C ILE A 283 29.50 5.11 12.07
N LYS A 284 29.49 3.87 12.56
CA LYS A 284 29.04 3.54 13.92
C LYS A 284 29.84 4.28 15.00
N SER A 285 31.17 4.31 14.88
CA SER A 285 32.04 5.04 15.80
C SER A 285 31.79 6.56 15.76
N LEU A 286 31.65 7.14 14.57
CA LEU A 286 31.33 8.55 14.40
C LEU A 286 29.97 8.89 15.02
N GLY A 287 28.96 8.02 14.85
CA GLY A 287 27.64 8.20 15.44
C GLY A 287 27.64 8.11 16.97
N ASN A 288 28.38 7.16 17.56
CA ASN A 288 28.58 7.10 19.02
C ASN A 288 29.18 8.42 19.54
N ARG A 289 30.24 8.91 18.88
CA ARG A 289 30.86 10.20 19.23
C ARG A 289 29.93 11.38 19.03
N ALA A 290 29.07 11.33 18.01
CA ALA A 290 28.07 12.35 17.75
C ALA A 290 27.00 12.41 18.86
N ILE A 291 26.50 11.26 19.33
CA ILE A 291 25.55 11.18 20.45
C ILE A 291 26.20 11.74 21.72
N ILE A 292 27.41 11.30 22.05
CA ILE A 292 28.13 11.77 23.25
C ILE A 292 28.40 13.29 23.16
N ALA A 293 28.74 13.82 21.98
CA ALA A 293 28.99 15.25 21.78
C ALA A 293 27.73 16.14 21.86
N MET A 294 26.54 15.53 21.81
CA MET A 294 25.27 16.22 21.98
C MET A 294 24.80 16.30 23.43
N LEU A 295 25.39 15.51 24.34
CA LEU A 295 25.10 15.56 25.76
C LEU A 295 25.63 16.85 26.39
N GLU A 296 24.95 17.29 27.44
CA GLU A 296 25.43 18.35 28.32
C GLU A 296 26.61 17.83 29.13
N ASP A 297 27.57 18.69 29.48
CA ASP A 297 28.84 18.25 30.08
C ASP A 297 28.63 17.52 31.41
N ASN A 298 27.74 18.03 32.27
CA ASN A 298 27.34 17.39 33.53
C ASN A 298 26.73 16.00 33.31
N VAL A 299 25.85 15.85 32.32
CA VAL A 299 25.21 14.57 31.98
C VAL A 299 26.26 13.56 31.49
N ARG A 300 27.15 14.00 30.58
CA ARG A 300 28.25 13.18 30.05
C ARG A 300 29.18 12.71 31.18
N GLU A 301 29.53 13.61 32.10
CA GLU A 301 30.42 13.33 33.23
C GLU A 301 29.79 12.37 34.22
N ALA A 302 28.51 12.57 34.57
CA ALA A 302 27.78 11.65 35.44
C ALA A 302 27.56 10.27 34.80
N MET A 303 27.49 10.17 33.47
CA MET A 303 27.49 8.89 32.75
C MET A 303 28.89 8.29 32.56
N MET A 304 29.96 8.99 33.00
CA MET A 304 31.36 8.58 32.83
C MET A 304 31.76 8.38 31.36
N LEU A 305 31.13 9.13 30.44
CA LEU A 305 31.38 9.04 29.00
C LEU A 305 32.56 9.94 28.58
N PRO A 306 33.38 9.51 27.61
CA PRO A 306 34.59 10.24 27.21
C PRO A 306 34.25 11.58 26.55
N LYS A 307 34.96 12.63 26.92
CA LYS A 307 34.84 13.96 26.30
C LYS A 307 35.18 13.88 24.81
N GLN A 308 34.31 14.43 23.97
CA GLN A 308 34.50 14.44 22.52
C GLN A 308 35.19 15.73 22.07
N PRO A 309 35.93 15.72 20.94
CA PRO A 309 36.48 16.94 20.37
C PRO A 309 35.39 17.97 20.06
N TRP A 310 35.66 19.23 20.40
CA TRP A 310 34.68 20.32 20.31
C TRP A 310 34.06 20.48 18.90
N TYR A 311 34.84 20.19 17.85
CA TYR A 311 34.40 20.35 16.47
C TYR A 311 33.30 19.34 16.09
N ILE A 312 33.24 18.16 16.70
CA ILE A 312 32.17 17.17 16.43
C ILE A 312 30.83 17.75 16.88
N GLY A 313 30.77 18.20 18.15
CA GLY A 313 29.58 18.83 18.70
C GLY A 313 29.20 20.12 17.94
N SER A 314 30.19 20.96 17.61
CA SER A 314 29.96 22.18 16.82
C SER A 314 29.35 21.87 15.45
N THR A 315 29.90 20.91 14.71
CA THR A 315 29.40 20.49 13.40
C THR A 315 27.97 20.00 13.47
N ILE A 316 27.63 19.12 14.42
CA ILE A 316 26.26 18.57 14.56
C ILE A 316 25.28 19.69 14.93
N LYS A 317 25.62 20.53 15.91
CA LYS A 317 24.78 21.65 16.35
C LYS A 317 24.53 22.63 15.19
N ASN A 318 25.55 22.92 14.38
CA ASN A 318 25.41 23.77 13.21
C ASN A 318 24.62 23.09 12.09
N ALA A 319 24.77 21.78 11.88
CA ALA A 319 23.94 21.03 10.93
C ALA A 319 22.46 21.10 11.30
N MET A 320 22.12 20.93 12.59
CA MET A 320 20.74 21.08 13.08
C MET A 320 20.21 22.51 12.88
N ARG A 321 21.03 23.54 13.14
CA ARG A 321 20.65 24.95 12.88
C ARG A 321 20.44 25.23 11.40
N THR A 322 21.25 24.65 10.52
CA THR A 322 21.09 24.74 9.07
C THR A 322 19.78 24.08 8.63
N VAL A 323 19.47 22.90 9.16
CA VAL A 323 18.17 22.24 8.92
C VAL A 323 17.01 23.11 9.42
N ALA A 324 17.15 23.74 10.58
CA ALA A 324 16.15 24.67 11.10
C ALA A 324 15.94 25.89 10.19
N PHE A 325 17.03 26.48 9.68
CA PHE A 325 17.01 27.58 8.73
C PHE A 325 16.32 27.19 7.41
N ILE A 326 16.68 26.03 6.84
CA ILE A 326 16.05 25.50 5.63
C ILE A 326 14.57 25.26 5.85
N GLN A 327 14.20 24.63 6.96
CA GLN A 327 12.79 24.41 7.30
C GLN A 327 12.05 25.74 7.39
N ARG A 328 12.61 26.72 8.10
CA ARG A 328 11.99 28.03 8.33
C ARG A 328 11.64 28.77 7.04
N TRP A 329 12.54 28.76 6.07
CA TRP A 329 12.47 29.66 4.92
C TRP A 329 12.10 28.99 3.60
N PHE A 330 12.39 27.70 3.44
CA PHE A 330 12.31 27.04 2.14
C PHE A 330 11.37 25.84 2.08
N MET A 331 10.98 25.26 3.22
CA MET A 331 10.06 24.11 3.24
C MET A 331 8.64 24.53 3.60
N LEU A 332 7.63 24.05 2.88
CA LEU A 332 6.22 24.24 3.26
C LEU A 332 5.88 23.56 4.61
N PRO A 333 4.84 24.01 5.34
CA PRO A 333 4.39 23.32 6.55
C PRO A 333 3.81 21.95 6.25
N ARG A 334 3.77 21.07 7.26
CA ARG A 334 3.06 19.80 7.16
C ARG A 334 1.56 20.03 7.09
N ILE A 335 0.94 19.39 6.11
CA ILE A 335 -0.51 19.33 5.93
C ILE A 335 -1.11 18.40 7.00
N ASN A 336 -0.55 17.20 7.14
CA ASN A 336 -1.00 16.17 8.08
C ASN A 336 -0.10 16.08 9.33
N PRO A 337 -0.66 15.76 10.51
CA PRO A 337 0.13 15.52 11.71
C PRO A 337 0.99 14.27 11.57
N ARG A 338 2.14 14.25 12.25
CA ARG A 338 2.92 13.03 12.45
C ARG A 338 2.46 12.32 13.71
N LEU A 339 1.51 11.41 13.57
CA LEU A 339 0.95 10.65 14.68
C LEU A 339 1.84 9.44 15.01
N PRO A 340 2.31 9.25 16.27
CA PRO A 340 3.06 8.06 16.68
C PRO A 340 2.19 6.80 16.74
N VAL A 341 0.91 6.94 17.08
CA VAL A 341 -0.07 5.85 17.15
C VAL A 341 -1.31 6.16 16.30
N ASP A 342 -2.07 5.14 15.92
CA ASP A 342 -3.32 5.31 15.20
C ASP A 342 -4.45 5.80 16.13
N ILE A 343 -5.08 6.92 15.76
CA ILE A 343 -6.20 7.52 16.49
C ILE A 343 -7.56 7.09 15.91
N GLY A 344 -7.59 6.38 14.78
CA GLY A 344 -8.79 5.82 14.16
C GLY A 344 -9.46 4.73 15.00
N PRO A 345 -10.71 4.36 14.68
CA PRO A 345 -11.37 3.22 15.30
C PRO A 345 -10.60 1.92 14.98
N PRO A 346 -10.49 0.97 15.92
CA PRO A 346 -9.79 -0.28 15.68
C PRO A 346 -10.42 -1.06 14.52
N LYS A 347 -9.61 -1.68 13.66
CA LYS A 347 -10.12 -2.51 12.56
C LYS A 347 -10.65 -3.83 13.13
N LEU A 348 -11.94 -4.10 12.95
CA LEU A 348 -12.57 -5.36 13.32
C LEU A 348 -12.18 -6.44 12.31
N PHE A 349 -11.52 -7.48 12.78
CA PHE A 349 -11.35 -8.73 12.06
C PHE A 349 -12.10 -9.80 12.87
N ASP A 350 -12.93 -10.60 12.21
CA ASP A 350 -13.46 -11.90 12.66
C ASP A 350 -14.19 -12.04 14.02
N GLY A 351 -14.51 -10.95 14.73
CA GLY A 351 -15.18 -11.03 16.04
C GLY A 351 -14.24 -11.22 17.23
N SER A 352 -12.93 -11.17 17.01
CA SER A 352 -11.92 -11.07 18.08
C SER A 352 -11.68 -9.60 18.51
N CYS A 353 -11.12 -9.41 19.71
CA CYS A 353 -10.81 -8.06 20.23
C CYS A 353 -9.71 -7.41 19.34
N PRO A 354 -9.96 -6.22 18.77
CA PRO A 354 -9.09 -5.65 17.75
C PRO A 354 -7.73 -5.20 18.32
N ARG A 355 -6.65 -5.48 17.58
CA ARG A 355 -5.27 -5.14 17.98
C ARG A 355 -4.79 -3.87 17.29
N LEU A 356 -4.11 -3.01 18.06
CA LEU A 356 -3.54 -1.74 17.61
C LEU A 356 -2.16 -1.96 16.97
N ARG A 357 -1.74 -0.96 16.19
CA ARG A 357 -0.43 -0.93 15.53
C ARG A 357 0.15 0.49 15.60
N PRO A 358 1.48 0.62 15.76
CA PRO A 358 2.09 1.93 15.78
C PRO A 358 2.23 2.45 14.34
N ASN A 359 2.24 3.78 14.19
CA ASN A 359 2.45 4.43 12.89
C ASN A 359 3.93 4.62 12.55
N LYS A 360 4.81 4.40 13.55
CA LYS A 360 6.26 4.49 13.44
C LYS A 360 6.89 3.23 14.03
N PHE A 361 7.97 2.76 13.39
CA PHE A 361 8.72 1.59 13.80
C PHE A 361 10.18 1.97 14.03
N ALA A 362 10.79 1.41 15.08
CA ALA A 362 12.22 1.50 15.32
C ALA A 362 13.00 0.60 14.34
N ALA A 363 14.33 0.57 14.46
CA ALA A 363 15.19 -0.31 13.67
C ALA A 363 14.75 -1.78 13.79
N ARG A 364 14.44 -2.26 15.00
CA ARG A 364 13.66 -3.50 15.18
C ARG A 364 12.17 -3.21 15.08
N PRO A 365 11.44 -3.85 14.16
CA PRO A 365 10.07 -3.48 13.85
C PRO A 365 9.04 -4.15 14.78
N TRP A 366 9.12 -3.88 16.09
CA TRP A 366 8.12 -4.34 17.07
C TRP A 366 6.70 -3.92 16.67
N TYR A 367 5.75 -4.85 16.79
CA TYR A 367 4.33 -4.69 16.45
C TYR A 367 4.03 -4.36 15.00
N ARG A 368 5.04 -4.39 14.13
CA ARG A 368 4.85 -4.18 12.70
C ARG A 368 4.26 -5.41 12.07
N GLU A 369 3.22 -5.21 11.27
CA GLU A 369 2.68 -6.31 10.49
C GLU A 369 3.75 -6.89 9.57
N GLN A 370 3.80 -8.21 9.50
CA GLN A 370 4.59 -8.86 8.47
C GLN A 370 3.86 -8.67 7.14
N ARG A 371 4.30 -7.66 6.40
CA ARG A 371 3.73 -7.35 5.08
C ARG A 371 4.02 -8.52 4.15
N ALA A 372 3.09 -8.80 3.25
CA ALA A 372 3.26 -9.81 2.21
C ALA A 372 3.49 -9.15 0.84
N GLY A 373 4.03 -9.91 -0.12
CA GLY A 373 4.29 -9.43 -1.49
C GLY A 373 5.33 -8.32 -1.54
N ALA A 374 5.09 -7.24 -2.30
CA ALA A 374 6.07 -6.15 -2.45
C ALA A 374 6.48 -5.51 -1.12
N GLY A 375 5.56 -5.45 -0.14
CA GLY A 375 5.86 -4.95 1.20
C GLY A 375 6.85 -5.84 1.97
N TYR A 376 6.83 -7.16 1.76
CA TYR A 376 7.82 -8.08 2.36
C TYR A 376 9.22 -7.82 1.79
N TYR A 377 9.33 -7.67 0.46
CA TYR A 377 10.62 -7.38 -0.17
C TYR A 377 11.09 -5.97 0.11
N TRP A 378 10.19 -5.01 0.30
CA TRP A 378 10.53 -3.70 0.83
C TRP A 378 11.10 -3.82 2.24
N ASP A 379 10.47 -4.60 3.12
CA ASP A 379 10.96 -4.82 4.48
C ASP A 379 12.31 -5.57 4.47
N ARG A 380 12.47 -6.54 3.55
CA ARG A 380 13.74 -7.24 3.34
C ARG A 380 14.81 -6.35 2.74
N LEU A 381 14.46 -5.43 1.84
CA LEU A 381 15.37 -4.42 1.31
C LEU A 381 15.81 -3.48 2.43
N LEU A 382 14.88 -3.05 3.29
CA LEU A 382 15.20 -2.25 4.47
C LEU A 382 16.14 -3.02 5.41
N VAL A 383 15.92 -4.32 5.63
CA VAL A 383 16.84 -5.15 6.43
C VAL A 383 18.21 -5.29 5.74
N ALA A 384 18.22 -5.62 4.45
CA ALA A 384 19.45 -5.79 3.68
C ALA A 384 20.25 -4.49 3.52
N SER A 385 19.57 -3.34 3.55
CA SER A 385 20.20 -2.02 3.51
C SER A 385 20.54 -1.46 4.90
N GLY A 386 20.33 -2.25 5.97
CA GLY A 386 20.64 -1.85 7.35
C GLY A 386 19.67 -0.81 7.94
N TRP A 387 18.52 -0.57 7.32
CA TRP A 387 17.46 0.29 7.89
C TRP A 387 16.61 -0.45 8.94
N HIS A 388 16.58 -1.78 8.92
CA HIS A 388 15.98 -2.62 9.95
C HIS A 388 16.93 -3.75 10.36
N ASP A 389 16.94 -4.11 11.64
CA ASP A 389 17.81 -5.17 12.16
C ASP A 389 17.33 -6.58 11.74
N GLU A 390 16.01 -6.75 11.69
CA GLU A 390 15.37 -8.03 11.45
C GLU A 390 13.98 -7.85 10.82
N MET A 391 13.50 -8.91 10.18
CA MET A 391 12.19 -8.89 9.55
C MET A 391 11.07 -8.89 10.60
N PRO A 392 9.96 -8.17 10.36
CA PRO A 392 8.76 -8.30 11.20
C PRO A 392 8.31 -9.76 11.26
N GLY A 393 7.97 -10.23 12.45
CA GLY A 393 7.58 -11.63 12.66
C GLY A 393 6.82 -11.84 13.97
N PRO A 394 6.36 -13.09 14.23
CA PRO A 394 5.57 -13.40 15.42
C PRO A 394 6.29 -13.10 16.74
N HIS A 395 7.61 -13.31 16.82
CA HIS A 395 8.41 -12.99 18.00
C HIS A 395 8.45 -11.48 18.28
N LEU A 396 8.42 -10.66 17.23
CA LEU A 396 8.25 -9.19 17.30
C LEU A 396 6.79 -8.74 17.38
N LYS A 397 5.86 -9.66 17.68
CA LYS A 397 4.42 -9.39 17.85
C LYS A 397 3.78 -8.77 16.60
N SER A 398 4.07 -9.31 15.41
CA SER A 398 3.54 -8.79 14.13
C SER A 398 2.02 -8.79 13.98
N SER A 399 1.27 -9.41 14.91
CA SER A 399 -0.19 -9.30 14.99
C SER A 399 -0.68 -7.96 15.58
N GLY A 400 0.23 -7.11 16.07
CA GLY A 400 -0.07 -5.87 16.77
C GLY A 400 -0.11 -6.07 18.29
N TYR A 401 -0.58 -5.06 19.02
CA TYR A 401 -0.65 -5.06 20.49
C TYR A 401 -2.03 -4.68 21.00
N ARG A 402 -2.34 -5.07 22.24
CA ARG A 402 -3.29 -4.35 23.09
C ARG A 402 -2.51 -3.52 24.11
N ILE A 403 -3.05 -2.38 24.52
CA ILE A 403 -2.31 -1.42 25.36
C ILE A 403 -1.91 -2.08 26.69
N GLU A 404 -2.79 -2.91 27.25
CA GLU A 404 -2.57 -3.67 28.47
C GLU A 404 -1.50 -4.77 28.36
N GLU A 405 -1.08 -5.15 27.14
CA GLU A 405 -0.03 -6.15 26.92
C GLU A 405 1.37 -5.53 26.87
N LEU A 406 1.49 -4.21 26.63
CA LEU A 406 2.78 -3.52 26.50
C LEU A 406 3.61 -3.62 27.80
N GLY A 407 4.91 -3.81 27.70
CA GLY A 407 5.82 -4.02 28.83
C GLY A 407 6.64 -5.31 28.71
N PRO A 408 7.44 -5.66 29.73
CA PRO A 408 8.33 -6.82 29.67
C PRO A 408 7.64 -8.14 29.35
N VAL A 409 8.26 -8.98 28.51
CA VAL A 409 7.70 -10.27 28.06
C VAL A 409 7.34 -11.19 29.23
N LYS A 410 8.09 -11.13 30.34
CA LYS A 410 7.83 -11.87 31.59
C LYS A 410 6.47 -11.59 32.23
N TYR A 411 5.78 -10.52 31.82
CA TYR A 411 4.46 -10.15 32.32
C TYR A 411 3.33 -10.36 31.31
N GLU A 412 3.62 -10.84 30.10
CA GLU A 412 2.63 -11.02 29.03
C GLU A 412 1.71 -12.23 29.25
N ASN A 413 2.15 -13.28 29.96
CA ASN A 413 1.43 -14.56 30.09
C ASN A 413 0.76 -14.85 31.44
N LYS A 414 0.73 -13.92 32.41
CA LYS A 414 0.05 -14.14 33.71
C LYS A 414 -1.49 -14.13 33.66
N LEU A 415 -2.07 -14.34 32.48
CA LEU A 415 -3.51 -14.58 32.27
C LEU A 415 -3.79 -15.98 31.68
N MET A 416 -2.78 -16.80 31.38
CA MET A 416 -2.90 -18.06 30.64
C MET A 416 -2.11 -19.22 31.26
N ASP A 417 -2.11 -19.32 32.59
CA ASP A 417 -1.55 -20.49 33.29
C ASP A 417 -2.50 -21.68 33.14
N GLY A 418 -2.23 -22.52 32.13
CA GLY A 418 -2.96 -23.79 31.91
C GLY A 418 -2.58 -24.57 30.65
N LEU A 419 -1.98 -23.92 29.64
CA LEU A 419 -1.71 -24.56 28.33
C LEU A 419 -0.24 -24.88 28.05
N ILE A 420 0.69 -24.37 28.87
CA ILE A 420 2.15 -24.46 28.64
C ILE A 420 2.72 -25.89 28.82
N PRO A 421 2.31 -26.71 29.80
CA PRO A 421 2.93 -28.04 30.00
C PRO A 421 2.67 -29.03 28.86
N LEU A 422 1.63 -28.81 28.06
CA LEU A 422 1.29 -29.65 26.90
C LEU A 422 2.12 -29.28 25.65
N LEU A 423 2.56 -28.02 25.54
CA LEU A 423 3.32 -27.50 24.41
C LEU A 423 4.84 -27.71 24.58
N GLU A 424 5.36 -27.67 25.81
CA GLU A 424 6.78 -27.94 26.09
C GLU A 424 7.19 -29.36 25.66
N LYS A 425 6.35 -30.37 25.90
CA LYS A 425 6.63 -31.77 25.51
C LYS A 425 6.75 -31.97 24.00
N ILE A 426 6.01 -31.18 23.22
CA ILE A 426 6.04 -31.22 21.75
C ILE A 426 7.24 -30.42 21.22
N TYR A 427 7.61 -29.33 21.90
CA TYR A 427 8.67 -28.40 21.49
C TYR A 427 10.09 -28.93 21.75
N THR A 428 10.33 -29.60 22.88
CA THR A 428 11.68 -30.14 23.21
C THR A 428 12.10 -31.28 22.29
N HIS A 429 11.14 -32.08 21.79
CA HIS A 429 11.44 -33.17 20.85
C HIS A 429 11.80 -32.62 19.45
N ALA A 430 11.18 -31.52 19.03
CA ALA A 430 11.48 -30.88 17.75
C ALA A 430 12.82 -30.11 17.76
N LEU A 431 13.17 -29.45 18.87
CA LEU A 431 14.40 -28.66 19.00
C LEU A 431 15.68 -29.52 19.02
N ASN A 432 15.65 -30.70 19.65
CA ASN A 432 16.82 -31.58 19.68
C ASN A 432 17.15 -32.16 18.30
N VAL A 433 16.15 -32.38 17.45
CA VAL A 433 16.36 -32.81 16.06
C VAL A 433 17.03 -31.70 15.23
N VAL A 434 16.66 -30.44 15.46
CA VAL A 434 17.21 -29.29 14.73
C VAL A 434 18.61 -28.89 15.22
N ASN A 435 18.87 -28.95 16.52
CA ASN A 435 20.16 -28.53 17.09
C ASN A 435 21.30 -29.52 16.76
N THR A 436 20.97 -30.81 16.66
CA THR A 436 21.93 -31.86 16.22
C THR A 436 22.28 -31.71 14.74
N ALA A 437 21.36 -31.23 13.90
CA ALA A 437 21.63 -30.92 12.50
C ALA A 437 22.50 -29.65 12.33
N TRP A 438 22.40 -28.69 13.25
CA TRP A 438 23.09 -27.40 13.18
C TRP A 438 24.58 -27.48 13.54
N GLN A 439 24.96 -28.27 14.54
CA GLN A 439 26.37 -28.37 14.97
C GLN A 439 27.28 -29.18 14.02
N HIS A 440 26.71 -29.96 13.09
CA HIS A 440 27.47 -30.77 12.13
C HIS A 440 27.47 -30.22 10.69
N SER A 441 26.96 -29.00 10.46
CA SER A 441 26.80 -28.41 9.13
C SER A 441 27.93 -27.42 8.76
N THR A 442 28.54 -27.59 7.59
CA THR A 442 29.55 -26.66 7.03
C THR A 442 28.88 -25.41 6.39
N ILE A 443 29.61 -24.32 6.13
CA ILE A 443 29.09 -23.10 5.47
C ILE A 443 28.31 -23.42 4.16
N PRO A 444 28.75 -24.36 3.30
CA PRO A 444 27.95 -24.85 2.18
C PRO A 444 26.61 -25.47 2.61
N GLY A 445 26.59 -26.21 3.72
CA GLY A 445 25.37 -26.79 4.31
C GLY A 445 24.39 -25.75 4.84
N LEU A 446 24.86 -24.63 5.39
CA LEU A 446 24.00 -23.50 5.81
C LEU A 446 23.43 -22.73 4.62
N VAL A 447 24.22 -22.51 3.56
CA VAL A 447 23.73 -21.94 2.30
C VAL A 447 22.70 -22.86 1.65
N LEU A 448 22.98 -24.17 1.62
CA LEU A 448 22.05 -25.18 1.12
C LEU A 448 20.76 -25.20 1.97
N GLY A 449 20.89 -25.13 3.29
CA GLY A 449 19.76 -25.06 4.23
C GLY A 449 18.92 -23.79 4.07
N GLY A 450 19.55 -22.63 3.83
CA GLY A 450 18.86 -21.37 3.54
C GLY A 450 18.12 -21.39 2.20
N VAL A 451 18.74 -21.96 1.15
CA VAL A 451 18.08 -22.16 -0.16
C VAL A 451 16.92 -23.14 -0.02
N LEU A 452 17.13 -24.28 0.64
CA LEU A 452 16.07 -25.27 0.90
C LEU A 452 14.93 -24.66 1.73
N GLY A 453 15.24 -23.88 2.77
CA GLY A 453 14.26 -23.18 3.59
C GLY A 453 13.44 -22.16 2.80
N TRP A 454 14.09 -21.37 1.93
CA TRP A 454 13.41 -20.43 1.03
C TRP A 454 12.49 -21.15 0.04
N VAL A 455 12.99 -22.22 -0.58
CA VAL A 455 12.25 -23.08 -1.51
C VAL A 455 11.03 -23.69 -0.82
N VAL A 456 11.16 -24.22 0.40
CA VAL A 456 10.06 -24.77 1.21
C VAL A 456 9.04 -23.69 1.57
N LEU A 457 9.49 -22.51 2.02
CA LEU A 457 8.60 -21.39 2.36
C LEU A 457 7.78 -20.92 1.16
N VAL A 458 8.44 -20.72 0.01
CA VAL A 458 7.76 -20.36 -1.25
C VAL A 458 6.73 -21.44 -1.61
N ARG A 459 7.09 -22.72 -1.48
CA ARG A 459 6.18 -23.84 -1.75
C ARG A 459 4.98 -23.82 -0.80
N ALA A 460 5.18 -23.64 0.50
CA ALA A 460 4.10 -23.61 1.49
C ALA A 460 3.12 -22.46 1.24
N LEU A 461 3.63 -21.25 1.02
CA LEU A 461 2.80 -20.06 0.85
C LEU A 461 2.04 -20.07 -0.48
N ARG A 462 2.65 -20.55 -1.57
CA ARG A 462 1.97 -20.66 -2.87
C ARG A 462 0.80 -21.62 -2.84
N TRP A 463 0.90 -22.71 -2.08
CA TRP A 463 -0.18 -23.69 -1.99
C TRP A 463 -1.24 -23.35 -0.93
N ARG A 464 -1.01 -22.33 -0.09
CA ARG A 464 -1.97 -21.92 0.95
C ARG A 464 -3.36 -21.61 0.39
N ARG A 465 -3.46 -20.82 -0.68
CA ARG A 465 -4.75 -20.45 -1.27
C ARG A 465 -5.40 -21.62 -2.00
N TYR A 466 -4.61 -22.44 -2.70
CA TYR A 466 -5.06 -23.69 -3.29
C TYR A 466 -5.76 -24.58 -2.25
N TYR A 467 -5.11 -24.81 -1.11
CA TYR A 467 -5.68 -25.62 -0.03
C TYR A 467 -6.91 -24.97 0.61
N ALA A 468 -6.94 -23.64 0.73
CA ALA A 468 -8.10 -22.93 1.27
C ALA A 468 -9.35 -23.14 0.38
N ILE A 469 -9.22 -23.04 -0.95
CA ILE A 469 -10.34 -23.31 -1.86
C ILE A 469 -10.79 -24.77 -1.74
N HIS A 470 -9.85 -25.72 -1.76
CA HIS A 470 -10.19 -27.14 -1.69
C HIS A 470 -10.82 -27.52 -0.35
N LYS A 471 -10.44 -26.86 0.76
CA LYS A 471 -11.06 -27.05 2.06
C LYS A 471 -12.51 -26.53 2.08
N THR A 472 -12.76 -25.38 1.47
CA THR A 472 -14.08 -24.73 1.48
C THR A 472 -15.05 -25.33 0.47
N TYR A 473 -14.59 -25.58 -0.76
CA TYR A 473 -15.43 -25.97 -1.90
C TYR A 473 -15.24 -27.43 -2.33
N GLY A 474 -14.15 -28.08 -1.94
CA GLY A 474 -13.92 -29.50 -2.23
C GLY A 474 -15.06 -30.40 -1.72
N PRO A 475 -15.53 -30.24 -0.46
CA PRO A 475 -16.68 -31.01 0.05
C PRO A 475 -17.98 -30.73 -0.70
N LYS A 476 -18.15 -29.52 -1.28
CA LYS A 476 -19.34 -29.15 -2.06
C LYS A 476 -19.33 -29.71 -3.48
N TRP A 477 -18.15 -29.80 -4.09
CA TRP A 477 -17.99 -30.36 -5.43
C TRP A 477 -18.00 -31.89 -5.45
N ASP A 478 -17.55 -32.55 -4.37
CA ASP A 478 -17.55 -34.00 -4.20
C ASP A 478 -17.04 -34.78 -5.43
N ASN A 479 -15.85 -34.42 -5.93
CA ASN A 479 -15.24 -35.06 -7.11
C ASN A 479 -16.15 -35.08 -8.36
N GLY A 480 -16.97 -34.04 -8.55
CA GLY A 480 -17.87 -33.89 -9.68
C GLY A 480 -19.30 -34.40 -9.42
N ARG A 481 -19.63 -34.83 -8.19
CA ARG A 481 -20.98 -35.29 -7.83
C ARG A 481 -21.84 -34.26 -7.11
N GLY A 482 -21.21 -33.23 -6.55
CA GLY A 482 -21.89 -32.12 -5.87
C GLY A 482 -21.97 -30.86 -6.74
N THR A 483 -22.72 -29.85 -6.28
CA THR A 483 -23.02 -28.65 -7.08
C THR A 483 -22.26 -27.42 -6.58
N ILE A 484 -21.67 -26.69 -7.54
CA ILE A 484 -21.05 -25.37 -7.32
C ILE A 484 -21.89 -24.35 -8.09
N SER A 485 -22.37 -23.30 -7.41
CA SER A 485 -23.13 -22.24 -8.08
C SER A 485 -22.22 -21.35 -8.95
N PRO A 486 -22.73 -20.65 -9.98
CA PRO A 486 -21.92 -19.75 -10.79
C PRO A 486 -21.19 -18.65 -9.99
N GLY A 487 -21.81 -18.14 -8.93
CA GLY A 487 -21.17 -17.18 -8.02
C GLY A 487 -20.03 -17.77 -7.17
N GLU A 488 -20.12 -19.05 -6.81
CA GLU A 488 -19.03 -19.77 -6.15
C GLU A 488 -17.92 -20.12 -7.14
N ALA A 489 -18.28 -20.56 -8.35
CA ALA A 489 -17.35 -20.81 -9.45
C ALA A 489 -16.51 -19.56 -9.77
N GLN A 490 -17.15 -18.39 -9.82
CA GLN A 490 -16.46 -17.10 -9.98
C GLN A 490 -15.43 -16.84 -8.86
N LYS A 491 -15.78 -17.14 -7.59
CA LYS A 491 -14.86 -17.00 -6.44
C LYS A 491 -13.67 -17.96 -6.53
N ILE A 492 -13.89 -19.19 -7.00
CA ILE A 492 -12.83 -20.19 -7.22
C ILE A 492 -11.87 -19.70 -8.33
N MET A 493 -12.43 -19.30 -9.47
CA MET A 493 -11.65 -18.77 -10.61
C MET A 493 -10.80 -17.57 -10.21
N ALA A 494 -11.36 -16.64 -9.43
CA ALA A 494 -10.68 -15.42 -8.98
C ALA A 494 -9.33 -15.71 -8.30
N VAL A 495 -9.17 -16.85 -7.61
CA VAL A 495 -7.88 -17.20 -7.01
C VAL A 495 -6.81 -17.41 -8.07
N SER A 496 -7.11 -18.18 -9.11
CA SER A 496 -6.18 -18.45 -10.21
C SER A 496 -5.91 -17.20 -11.05
N THR A 497 -6.96 -16.42 -11.37
CA THR A 497 -6.93 -15.28 -12.31
C THR A 497 -6.49 -13.97 -11.68
N GLN A 498 -6.59 -13.79 -10.36
CA GLN A 498 -6.18 -12.54 -9.69
C GLN A 498 -4.94 -12.72 -8.81
N TYR A 499 -4.69 -13.91 -8.28
CA TYR A 499 -3.65 -14.12 -7.26
C TYR A 499 -2.51 -15.03 -7.74
N ASP A 500 -2.84 -16.21 -8.23
CA ASP A 500 -1.87 -17.26 -8.51
C ASP A 500 -1.11 -16.99 -9.81
N MET A 501 -1.82 -16.85 -10.93
CA MET A 501 -1.22 -16.70 -12.27
C MET A 501 -1.88 -15.62 -13.15
N PRO A 502 -2.32 -14.43 -12.64
CA PRO A 502 -2.99 -13.37 -13.42
C PRO A 502 -2.33 -13.03 -14.75
N LEU A 503 -1.00 -12.84 -14.77
CA LEU A 503 -0.32 -12.49 -16.02
C LEU A 503 -0.40 -13.62 -17.04
N LEU A 504 -0.13 -14.85 -16.62
CA LEU A 504 -0.17 -16.01 -17.50
C LEU A 504 -1.57 -16.26 -18.04
N LEU A 505 -2.59 -16.21 -17.18
CA LEU A 505 -3.97 -16.45 -17.59
C LEU A 505 -4.49 -15.32 -18.48
N ASN A 506 -4.11 -14.06 -18.24
CA ASN A 506 -4.43 -12.98 -19.17
C ASN A 506 -3.73 -13.17 -20.53
N TYR A 507 -2.44 -13.53 -20.56
CA TYR A 507 -1.73 -13.80 -21.81
C TYR A 507 -2.30 -15.03 -22.54
N SER A 508 -2.79 -16.04 -21.81
CA SER A 508 -3.45 -17.20 -22.43
C SER A 508 -4.65 -16.78 -23.27
N LEU A 509 -5.48 -15.86 -22.75
CA LEU A 509 -6.64 -15.34 -23.48
C LEU A 509 -6.21 -14.41 -24.61
N ALA A 510 -5.18 -13.59 -24.42
CA ALA A 510 -4.64 -12.74 -25.48
C ALA A 510 -4.09 -13.57 -26.66
N PHE A 511 -3.42 -14.69 -26.39
CA PHE A 511 -2.95 -15.61 -27.43
C PHE A 511 -4.09 -16.46 -28.01
N ALA A 512 -5.10 -16.80 -27.22
CA ALA A 512 -6.29 -17.50 -27.69
C ALA A 512 -7.04 -16.69 -28.77
N LEU A 513 -6.98 -15.37 -28.76
CA LEU A 513 -7.55 -14.55 -29.84
C LEU A 513 -6.94 -14.87 -31.21
N PHE A 514 -5.66 -15.28 -31.29
CA PHE A 514 -5.10 -15.73 -32.57
C PHE A 514 -5.78 -16.99 -33.10
N LYS A 515 -6.34 -17.84 -32.22
CA LYS A 515 -7.13 -19.00 -32.63
C LYS A 515 -8.45 -18.60 -33.30
N THR A 516 -9.06 -17.49 -32.90
CA THR A 516 -10.28 -16.99 -33.59
C THR A 516 -9.94 -16.33 -34.91
N TYR A 517 -8.76 -15.69 -35.01
CA TYR A 517 -8.25 -15.16 -36.28
C TYR A 517 -7.92 -16.23 -37.32
N ALA A 518 -7.66 -17.45 -36.86
CA ALA A 518 -7.41 -18.61 -37.72
C ALA A 518 -8.70 -19.23 -38.30
N ILE A 519 -9.88 -18.74 -37.92
CA ILE A 519 -11.18 -19.18 -38.45
C ILE A 519 -11.66 -18.17 -39.51
N PRO A 520 -11.84 -18.55 -40.79
CA PRO A 520 -12.21 -17.62 -41.85
C PRO A 520 -13.53 -16.86 -41.62
N SER A 521 -14.57 -17.50 -41.08
CA SER A 521 -15.85 -16.84 -40.76
C SER A 521 -15.65 -15.66 -39.80
N ILE A 522 -14.86 -15.87 -38.75
CA ILE A 522 -14.58 -14.87 -37.72
C ILE A 522 -13.63 -13.79 -38.25
N SER A 523 -12.54 -14.17 -38.92
CA SER A 523 -11.54 -13.21 -39.40
C SER A 523 -12.09 -12.29 -40.50
N GLN A 524 -12.94 -12.80 -41.39
CA GLN A 524 -13.64 -12.00 -42.40
C GLN A 524 -14.59 -10.99 -41.75
N LEU A 525 -15.36 -11.42 -40.75
CA LEU A 525 -16.22 -10.53 -39.99
C LEU A 525 -15.39 -9.43 -39.31
N LEU A 526 -14.32 -9.79 -38.59
CA LEU A 526 -13.43 -8.83 -37.93
C LEU A 526 -12.83 -7.83 -38.93
N SER A 527 -12.37 -8.29 -40.08
CA SER A 527 -11.84 -7.44 -41.15
C SER A 527 -12.91 -6.47 -41.67
N SER A 528 -14.12 -6.96 -41.92
CA SER A 528 -15.26 -6.15 -42.41
C SER A 528 -15.67 -5.03 -41.46
N THR A 529 -15.44 -5.20 -40.14
CA THR A 529 -15.77 -4.17 -39.15
C THR A 529 -14.89 -2.92 -39.27
N LYS A 530 -13.75 -3.01 -39.96
CA LYS A 530 -12.69 -1.99 -40.07
C LYS A 530 -12.13 -1.49 -38.74
N GLN A 531 -12.50 -2.08 -37.60
CA GLN A 531 -11.96 -1.67 -36.30
C GLN A 531 -10.52 -2.16 -36.09
N LEU A 532 -10.03 -3.06 -36.95
CA LEU A 532 -8.63 -3.53 -36.97
C LEU A 532 -7.78 -2.88 -38.08
N SER A 533 -8.34 -1.96 -38.86
CA SER A 533 -7.68 -1.45 -40.07
C SER A 533 -6.76 -0.25 -39.83
N SER A 534 -6.70 0.31 -38.61
CA SER A 534 -5.77 1.40 -38.28
C SER A 534 -5.31 1.33 -36.82
N PRO A 535 -4.05 1.71 -36.51
CA PRO A 535 -3.53 1.69 -35.14
C PRO A 535 -4.39 2.50 -34.15
N ALA A 536 -5.00 3.61 -34.58
CA ALA A 536 -5.86 4.43 -33.72
C ALA A 536 -7.17 3.73 -33.31
N MET A 537 -7.72 2.89 -34.19
CA MET A 537 -8.94 2.10 -33.92
C MET A 537 -8.60 0.80 -33.19
N VAL A 538 -7.47 0.19 -33.55
CA VAL A 538 -6.93 -0.99 -32.87
C VAL A 538 -6.62 -0.66 -31.44
N SER A 539 -5.92 0.45 -31.13
CA SER A 539 -5.58 0.83 -29.75
C SER A 539 -6.83 0.87 -28.88
N ARG A 540 -7.93 1.46 -29.38
CA ARG A 540 -9.24 1.53 -28.69
C ARG A 540 -9.87 0.15 -28.42
N ARG A 541 -9.58 -0.83 -29.28
CA ARG A 541 -10.15 -2.18 -29.27
C ARG A 541 -9.27 -3.20 -28.53
N TYR A 542 -7.95 -3.10 -28.65
CA TYR A 542 -6.90 -3.99 -28.16
C TYR A 542 -5.66 -3.16 -27.78
N ALA A 543 -4.93 -3.52 -26.71
CA ALA A 543 -3.72 -2.79 -26.31
C ALA A 543 -2.42 -3.62 -26.34
N ASP A 544 -1.31 -2.91 -26.17
CA ASP A 544 0.11 -3.29 -26.28
C ASP A 544 0.60 -4.30 -25.21
N ALA A 545 1.39 -5.31 -25.62
CA ALA A 545 1.89 -6.35 -24.72
C ALA A 545 3.18 -6.03 -23.95
N LEU A 546 4.03 -5.12 -24.42
CA LEU A 546 5.37 -4.95 -23.82
C LEU A 546 5.40 -4.06 -22.59
N THR A 547 4.45 -3.15 -22.46
CA THR A 547 4.33 -2.26 -21.29
C THR A 547 3.62 -2.92 -20.11
N ASN A 548 3.24 -4.21 -20.21
CA ASN A 548 2.43 -4.91 -19.20
C ASN A 548 1.02 -4.29 -19.04
N THR A 549 0.52 -3.64 -20.11
CA THR A 549 -0.72 -2.85 -20.17
C THR A 549 -1.58 -3.21 -21.39
N LEU A 550 -2.14 -4.41 -21.38
CA LEU A 550 -3.02 -4.95 -22.43
C LEU A 550 -4.47 -4.41 -22.42
N TYR A 551 -4.77 -3.38 -21.62
CA TYR A 551 -6.14 -3.14 -21.14
C TYR A 551 -6.89 -2.04 -21.92
N GLU A 552 -7.72 -2.40 -22.89
CA GLU A 552 -8.74 -1.52 -23.48
C GLU A 552 -10.12 -2.21 -23.62
N GLN A 553 -11.09 -1.57 -24.30
CA GLN A 553 -12.54 -1.71 -24.05
C GLN A 553 -13.09 -3.14 -23.94
N THR A 554 -12.65 -4.05 -24.81
CA THR A 554 -13.09 -5.45 -24.79
C THR A 554 -12.62 -6.16 -23.52
N GLU A 555 -11.38 -5.94 -23.07
CA GLU A 555 -10.90 -6.48 -21.79
C GLU A 555 -11.56 -5.79 -20.61
N LEU A 556 -11.88 -4.50 -20.67
CA LEU A 556 -12.62 -3.83 -19.59
C LEU A 556 -14.02 -4.42 -19.40
N LEU A 557 -14.74 -4.72 -20.48
CA LEU A 557 -16.03 -5.40 -20.43
C LEU A 557 -15.89 -6.82 -19.85
N ILE A 558 -14.96 -7.63 -20.38
CA ILE A 558 -14.71 -9.00 -19.89
C ILE A 558 -14.27 -9.01 -18.43
N ALA A 559 -13.29 -8.18 -18.06
CA ALA A 559 -12.78 -8.07 -16.70
C ALA A 559 -13.87 -7.59 -15.74
N THR A 560 -14.83 -6.79 -16.21
CA THR A 560 -16.00 -6.37 -15.43
C THR A 560 -16.85 -7.56 -15.04
N TRP A 561 -17.31 -8.40 -15.98
CA TRP A 561 -18.17 -9.54 -15.60
C TRP A 561 -17.41 -10.72 -15.02
N VAL A 562 -16.09 -10.84 -15.24
CA VAL A 562 -15.24 -11.82 -14.52
C VAL A 562 -14.94 -11.37 -13.09
N GLY A 563 -14.79 -10.07 -12.84
CA GLY A 563 -14.35 -9.52 -11.55
C GLY A 563 -15.45 -8.99 -10.65
N CYS A 564 -16.55 -8.47 -11.21
CA CYS A 564 -17.73 -8.02 -10.47
C CYS A 564 -18.73 -9.18 -10.32
N PRO A 565 -19.56 -9.21 -9.27
CA PRO A 565 -20.47 -10.33 -9.03
C PRO A 565 -21.41 -10.56 -10.22
N ILE A 566 -21.33 -11.74 -10.85
CA ILE A 566 -22.21 -12.10 -11.97
C ILE A 566 -23.69 -12.18 -11.55
N THR A 567 -23.91 -12.46 -10.26
CA THR A 567 -25.22 -12.48 -9.62
C THR A 567 -25.75 -11.08 -9.29
N GLY A 568 -24.96 -10.01 -9.43
CA GLY A 568 -25.32 -8.65 -9.02
C GLY A 568 -25.29 -8.37 -7.51
N PHE A 569 -24.99 -9.38 -6.68
CA PHE A 569 -24.93 -9.28 -5.22
C PHE A 569 -23.65 -9.88 -4.65
N GLN A 570 -23.06 -9.23 -3.65
CA GLN A 570 -21.87 -9.76 -2.95
C GLN A 570 -22.22 -10.96 -2.05
N ASP A 571 -23.41 -10.92 -1.45
CA ASP A 571 -23.98 -12.02 -0.67
C ASP A 571 -24.71 -13.00 -1.60
N LEU A 572 -24.18 -14.22 -1.70
CA LEU A 572 -24.72 -15.27 -2.57
C LEU A 572 -26.01 -15.88 -2.01
N GLU A 573 -26.21 -15.87 -0.69
CA GLU A 573 -27.47 -16.35 -0.10
C GLU A 573 -28.60 -15.37 -0.35
N LEU A 574 -28.31 -14.06 -0.24
CA LEU A 574 -29.25 -13.02 -0.62
C LEU A 574 -29.60 -13.14 -2.11
N ALA A 575 -28.60 -13.30 -2.98
CA ALA A 575 -28.81 -13.48 -4.41
C ALA A 575 -29.77 -14.64 -4.72
N ALA A 576 -29.56 -15.80 -4.09
CA ALA A 576 -30.38 -16.99 -4.31
C ALA A 576 -31.85 -16.81 -3.86
N LYS A 577 -32.11 -15.94 -2.89
CA LYS A 577 -33.44 -15.70 -2.32
C LYS A 577 -34.14 -14.47 -2.91
N ASN A 578 -33.45 -13.66 -3.71
CA ASN A 578 -33.96 -12.38 -4.22
C ASN A 578 -34.71 -12.54 -5.56
N THR A 579 -35.89 -13.15 -5.50
CA THR A 579 -36.72 -13.47 -6.68
C THR A 579 -38.15 -12.93 -6.57
N GLY A 580 -38.81 -12.67 -7.70
CA GLY A 580 -40.23 -12.29 -7.76
C GLY A 580 -40.49 -10.77 -7.77
N PRO A 581 -41.76 -10.34 -7.69
CA PRO A 581 -42.16 -8.93 -7.90
C PRO A 581 -41.65 -7.96 -6.82
N ASN A 582 -41.22 -8.47 -5.66
CA ASN A 582 -40.66 -7.67 -4.55
C ASN A 582 -39.12 -7.74 -4.47
N ALA A 583 -38.44 -8.22 -5.52
CA ALA A 583 -36.99 -8.35 -5.53
C ALA A 583 -36.30 -6.99 -5.35
N LYS A 584 -35.29 -6.96 -4.47
CA LYS A 584 -34.45 -5.78 -4.27
C LYS A 584 -33.58 -5.53 -5.51
N PRO A 585 -33.28 -4.27 -5.86
CA PRO A 585 -32.35 -3.97 -6.94
C PRO A 585 -30.96 -4.52 -6.68
N ALA A 586 -30.25 -4.91 -7.75
CA ALA A 586 -28.88 -5.39 -7.68
C ALA A 586 -27.92 -4.32 -7.12
N GLU A 587 -27.09 -4.71 -6.13
CA GLU A 587 -26.10 -3.82 -5.52
C GLU A 587 -24.96 -3.49 -6.50
N ASP A 588 -24.55 -4.49 -7.30
CA ASP A 588 -23.46 -4.40 -8.27
C ASP A 588 -23.86 -4.97 -9.65
N PRO A 589 -24.68 -4.26 -10.43
CA PRO A 589 -25.17 -4.74 -11.73
C PRO A 589 -24.11 -4.73 -12.85
N ARG A 590 -22.86 -4.34 -12.57
CA ARG A 590 -21.85 -4.06 -13.59
C ARG A 590 -21.57 -5.25 -14.51
N ALA A 591 -21.53 -6.47 -13.96
CA ALA A 591 -21.34 -7.67 -14.77
C ALA A 591 -22.42 -7.80 -15.85
N ASN A 592 -23.69 -7.62 -15.47
CA ASN A 592 -24.83 -7.76 -16.37
C ASN A 592 -25.00 -6.59 -17.34
N ILE A 593 -24.64 -5.37 -16.95
CA ILE A 593 -24.58 -4.24 -17.88
C ILE A 593 -23.51 -4.47 -18.95
N ALA A 594 -22.34 -5.00 -18.56
CA ALA A 594 -21.27 -5.30 -19.50
C ALA A 594 -21.67 -6.44 -20.47
N ILE A 595 -22.29 -7.52 -19.98
CA ILE A 595 -22.80 -8.60 -20.84
C ILE A 595 -23.89 -8.09 -21.79
N ALA A 596 -24.86 -7.32 -21.26
CA ALA A 596 -25.91 -6.71 -22.08
C ALA A 596 -25.34 -5.81 -23.17
N ARG A 597 -24.33 -4.99 -22.86
CA ARG A 597 -23.63 -4.17 -23.86
C ARG A 597 -22.99 -5.04 -24.94
N THR A 598 -22.39 -6.15 -24.56
CA THR A 598 -21.73 -7.08 -25.50
C THR A 598 -22.74 -7.77 -26.40
N ASN A 599 -23.84 -8.28 -25.84
CA ASN A 599 -24.95 -8.85 -26.61
C ASN A 599 -25.53 -7.84 -27.61
N TRP A 600 -25.75 -6.60 -27.15
CA TRP A 600 -26.25 -5.54 -28.01
C TRP A 600 -25.26 -5.22 -29.15
N LEU A 601 -23.96 -5.11 -28.86
CA LEU A 601 -22.94 -4.86 -29.88
C LEU A 601 -22.86 -6.02 -30.89
N HIS A 602 -22.93 -7.26 -30.42
CA HIS A 602 -22.87 -8.42 -31.30
C HIS A 602 -24.14 -8.58 -32.15
N SER A 603 -25.32 -8.16 -31.66
CA SER A 603 -26.57 -8.18 -32.44
C SER A 603 -26.50 -7.40 -33.76
N LYS A 604 -25.53 -6.50 -33.89
CA LYS A 604 -25.31 -5.70 -35.11
C LYS A 604 -24.61 -6.50 -36.22
N TYR A 605 -24.17 -7.72 -35.91
CA TYR A 605 -23.41 -8.58 -36.81
C TYR A 605 -24.04 -9.97 -36.87
N LYS A 606 -23.89 -10.64 -38.01
CA LYS A 606 -24.30 -12.03 -38.17
C LYS A 606 -23.15 -12.92 -37.71
N ILE A 607 -23.25 -13.44 -36.50
CA ILE A 607 -22.28 -14.37 -35.91
C ILE A 607 -22.99 -15.72 -35.80
N SER A 608 -22.36 -16.80 -36.29
CA SER A 608 -22.94 -18.14 -36.18
C SER A 608 -22.89 -18.62 -34.73
N ASN A 609 -23.78 -19.54 -34.35
CA ASN A 609 -23.75 -20.15 -33.01
C ASN A 609 -22.43 -20.89 -32.76
N ASP A 610 -21.91 -21.58 -33.76
CA ASP A 610 -20.66 -22.32 -33.64
C ASP A 610 -19.46 -21.38 -33.44
N ASP A 611 -19.40 -20.23 -34.12
CA ASP A 611 -18.33 -19.22 -33.90
C ASP A 611 -18.39 -18.66 -32.47
N TYR A 612 -19.60 -18.46 -31.94
CA TYR A 612 -19.83 -18.06 -30.55
C TYR A 612 -19.36 -19.11 -29.56
N LEU A 613 -19.80 -20.35 -29.74
CA LEU A 613 -19.47 -21.46 -28.87
C LEU A 613 -17.96 -21.76 -28.90
N TYR A 614 -17.34 -21.69 -30.07
CA TYR A 614 -15.90 -21.84 -30.19
C TYR A 614 -15.14 -20.72 -29.47
N THR A 615 -15.54 -19.47 -29.64
CA THR A 615 -14.93 -18.34 -28.92
C THR A 615 -15.08 -18.51 -27.40
N LEU A 616 -16.23 -19.00 -26.93
CA LEU A 616 -16.46 -19.33 -25.53
C LEU A 616 -15.53 -20.46 -25.03
N CYS A 617 -15.34 -21.51 -25.81
CA CYS A 617 -14.44 -22.63 -25.48
C CYS A 617 -13.03 -22.13 -25.16
N LEU A 618 -12.55 -21.12 -25.88
CA LEU A 618 -11.22 -20.54 -25.64
C LEU A 618 -11.10 -19.90 -24.25
N PHE A 619 -12.16 -19.27 -23.73
CA PHE A 619 -12.15 -18.70 -22.38
C PHE A 619 -12.15 -19.76 -21.26
N ILE A 620 -12.60 -20.98 -21.57
CA ILE A 620 -12.67 -22.11 -20.65
C ILE A 620 -11.35 -22.91 -20.69
N LEU A 621 -10.90 -23.28 -21.89
CA LEU A 621 -9.85 -24.27 -22.09
C LEU A 621 -8.43 -23.67 -22.09
N GLU A 622 -8.24 -22.51 -22.73
CA GLU A 622 -6.89 -21.95 -22.92
C GLU A 622 -6.20 -21.54 -21.61
N PRO A 623 -6.89 -20.98 -20.59
CA PRO A 623 -6.30 -20.75 -19.27
C PRO A 623 -5.74 -22.02 -18.63
N ALA A 624 -6.47 -23.13 -18.74
CA ALA A 624 -6.03 -24.42 -18.19
C ALA A 624 -4.84 -25.00 -18.98
N ARG A 625 -4.89 -24.96 -20.32
CA ARG A 625 -3.80 -25.41 -21.21
C ARG A 625 -2.52 -24.63 -20.99
N TRP A 626 -2.60 -23.30 -20.86
CA TRP A 626 -1.43 -22.46 -20.58
C TRP A 626 -0.90 -22.63 -19.16
N ALA A 627 -1.77 -22.82 -18.17
CA ALA A 627 -1.34 -23.15 -16.81
C ALA A 627 -0.58 -24.49 -16.76
N GLU A 628 -1.00 -25.47 -17.55
CA GLU A 628 -0.32 -26.76 -17.67
C GLU A 628 1.04 -26.61 -18.37
N LYS A 629 1.10 -25.85 -19.46
CA LYS A 629 2.32 -25.69 -20.28
C LYS A 629 3.36 -24.76 -19.67
N TYR A 630 2.93 -23.64 -19.08
CA TYR A 630 3.79 -22.53 -18.64
C TYR A 630 3.48 -22.04 -17.21
N GLY A 631 2.49 -22.63 -16.54
CA GLY A 631 2.18 -22.30 -15.17
C GLY A 631 3.18 -22.89 -14.19
N TRP A 632 3.32 -22.23 -13.04
CA TRP A 632 4.10 -22.81 -11.95
C TRP A 632 3.41 -24.06 -11.37
N ARG A 633 2.10 -24.21 -11.60
CA ARG A 633 1.28 -25.42 -11.40
C ARG A 633 0.16 -25.50 -12.45
N GLN A 634 -0.35 -26.70 -12.67
CA GLN A 634 -1.62 -26.94 -13.36
C GLN A 634 -2.81 -26.50 -12.50
N LEU A 635 -3.94 -26.18 -13.17
CA LEU A 635 -5.23 -26.02 -12.50
C LEU A 635 -5.75 -27.39 -12.03
N SER A 636 -6.32 -27.43 -10.83
CA SER A 636 -7.00 -28.61 -10.30
C SER A 636 -8.29 -28.92 -11.08
N PRO A 637 -8.81 -30.16 -11.00
CA PRO A 637 -10.12 -30.49 -11.54
C PRO A 637 -11.23 -29.54 -11.07
N LEU A 638 -11.26 -29.19 -9.78
CA LEU A 638 -12.20 -28.22 -9.21
C LEU A 638 -12.10 -26.84 -9.88
N GLU A 639 -10.88 -26.35 -10.13
CA GLU A 639 -10.69 -25.07 -10.81
C GLU A 639 -11.10 -25.14 -12.28
N LYS A 640 -10.75 -26.22 -12.99
CA LYS A 640 -11.19 -26.44 -14.39
C LYS A 640 -12.72 -26.46 -14.49
N GLU A 641 -13.37 -27.16 -13.57
CA GLU A 641 -14.83 -27.22 -13.48
C GLU A 641 -15.44 -25.85 -13.14
N ALA A 642 -14.82 -25.08 -12.25
CA ALA A 642 -15.28 -23.72 -11.95
C ALA A 642 -15.20 -22.78 -13.17
N PHE A 643 -14.16 -22.91 -14.00
CA PHE A 643 -14.10 -22.19 -15.28
C PHE A 643 -15.26 -22.60 -16.19
N TYR A 644 -15.53 -23.89 -16.32
CA TYR A 644 -16.64 -24.42 -17.11
C TYR A 644 -18.00 -23.86 -16.62
N ILE A 645 -18.33 -24.03 -15.33
CA ILE A 645 -19.61 -23.58 -14.75
C ILE A 645 -19.83 -22.08 -14.94
N PHE A 646 -18.81 -21.26 -14.68
CA PHE A 646 -18.93 -19.81 -14.81
C PHE A 646 -19.16 -19.39 -16.26
N TRP A 647 -18.42 -19.96 -17.23
CA TRP A 647 -18.59 -19.60 -18.63
C TRP A 647 -19.82 -20.25 -19.27
N TYR A 648 -20.28 -21.39 -18.77
CA TYR A 648 -21.57 -21.98 -19.14
C TYR A 648 -22.73 -21.02 -18.77
N GLU A 649 -22.67 -20.43 -17.57
CA GLU A 649 -23.61 -19.38 -17.15
C GLU A 649 -23.54 -18.15 -18.07
N VAL A 650 -22.33 -17.69 -18.42
CA VAL A 650 -22.15 -16.59 -19.38
C VAL A 650 -22.72 -16.96 -20.76
N ALA A 651 -22.57 -18.21 -21.21
CA ALA A 651 -23.11 -18.69 -22.47
C ALA A 651 -24.64 -18.54 -22.53
N GLY A 652 -25.33 -18.95 -21.45
CA GLY A 652 -26.77 -18.77 -21.30
C GLY A 652 -27.16 -17.28 -21.34
N ARG A 653 -26.43 -16.42 -20.63
CA ARG A 653 -26.64 -14.96 -20.65
C ARG A 653 -26.34 -14.31 -22.01
N MET A 654 -25.52 -14.94 -22.84
CA MET A 654 -25.21 -14.49 -24.20
C MET A 654 -26.10 -15.13 -25.26
N GLY A 655 -27.00 -16.05 -24.89
CA GLY A 655 -27.91 -16.74 -25.79
C GLY A 655 -27.22 -17.78 -26.69
N ILE A 656 -26.05 -18.27 -26.29
CA ILE A 656 -25.33 -19.34 -27.00
C ILE A 656 -26.07 -20.66 -26.74
N LYS A 657 -26.32 -21.41 -27.81
CA LYS A 657 -27.08 -22.66 -27.79
C LYS A 657 -26.16 -23.87 -27.92
N ASP A 658 -26.68 -25.03 -27.54
CA ASP A 658 -26.04 -26.34 -27.74
C ASP A 658 -24.64 -26.42 -27.10
N VAL A 659 -24.47 -25.76 -25.95
CA VAL A 659 -23.25 -25.86 -25.13
C VAL A 659 -23.17 -27.28 -24.56
N PRO A 660 -22.09 -28.05 -24.80
CA PRO A 660 -21.97 -29.41 -24.28
C PRO A 660 -22.08 -29.45 -22.75
N GLU A 661 -22.68 -30.53 -22.20
CA GLU A 661 -23.06 -30.60 -20.78
C GLU A 661 -21.88 -30.88 -19.84
N SER A 662 -20.75 -31.33 -20.38
CA SER A 662 -19.52 -31.57 -19.62
C SER A 662 -18.31 -30.90 -20.24
N LEU A 663 -17.31 -30.59 -19.39
CA LEU A 663 -16.03 -30.03 -19.83
C LEU A 663 -15.31 -30.94 -20.85
N ALA A 664 -15.43 -32.26 -20.72
CA ALA A 664 -14.80 -33.21 -21.63
C ALA A 664 -15.45 -33.20 -23.02
N GLU A 665 -16.78 -33.16 -23.09
CA GLU A 665 -17.50 -33.02 -24.36
C GLU A 665 -17.25 -31.66 -25.01
N LEU A 666 -17.14 -30.59 -24.21
CA LEU A 666 -16.79 -29.26 -24.69
C LEU A 666 -15.39 -29.21 -25.31
N GLU A 667 -14.41 -29.88 -24.70
CA GLU A 667 -13.07 -30.01 -25.28
C GLU A 667 -13.07 -30.83 -26.59
N ALA A 668 -13.80 -31.95 -26.63
CA ALA A 668 -13.93 -32.76 -27.84
C ALA A 668 -14.60 -31.98 -28.97
N TRP A 669 -15.66 -31.22 -28.66
CA TRP A 669 -16.35 -30.35 -29.61
C TRP A 669 -15.43 -29.25 -30.14
N SER A 670 -14.68 -28.58 -29.26
CA SER A 670 -13.73 -27.52 -29.63
C SER A 670 -12.67 -28.04 -30.58
N ASN A 671 -12.07 -29.20 -30.28
CA ASN A 671 -11.04 -29.80 -31.13
C ASN A 671 -11.61 -30.17 -32.52
N ALA A 672 -12.80 -30.79 -32.55
CA ALA A 672 -13.46 -31.14 -33.80
C ALA A 672 -13.87 -29.90 -34.62
N TYR A 673 -14.19 -28.79 -33.97
CA TYR A 673 -14.44 -27.51 -34.63
C TYR A 673 -13.14 -26.91 -35.20
N GLU A 674 -12.04 -26.91 -34.44
CA GLU A 674 -10.71 -26.48 -34.92
C GLU A 674 -10.31 -27.27 -36.19
N ASP A 675 -10.46 -28.59 -36.18
CA ASP A 675 -10.13 -29.47 -37.31
C ASP A 675 -10.92 -29.16 -38.59
N ARG A 676 -12.19 -28.74 -38.45
CA ARG A 676 -13.06 -28.43 -39.60
C ARG A 676 -12.91 -27.00 -40.10
N CYS A 677 -12.71 -26.04 -39.19
CA CYS A 677 -12.90 -24.62 -39.46
C CYS A 677 -11.61 -23.80 -39.47
N MET A 678 -10.50 -24.31 -38.92
CA MET A 678 -9.22 -23.59 -38.85
C MET A 678 -8.43 -23.74 -40.16
N LEU A 679 -8.84 -22.99 -41.18
CA LEU A 679 -8.34 -23.09 -42.55
C LEU A 679 -7.56 -21.82 -42.98
N PRO A 680 -6.54 -21.94 -43.84
CA PRO A 680 -5.83 -20.79 -44.40
C PRO A 680 -6.74 -19.80 -45.14
N ALA A 681 -6.66 -18.51 -44.79
CA ALA A 681 -7.35 -17.44 -45.50
C ALA A 681 -6.58 -16.12 -45.44
N ASP A 682 -6.70 -15.29 -46.47
CA ASP A 682 -6.06 -13.96 -46.52
C ASP A 682 -6.54 -13.04 -45.38
N SER A 683 -7.82 -13.15 -45.01
CA SER A 683 -8.38 -12.42 -43.87
C SER A 683 -7.68 -12.80 -42.57
N ASN A 684 -7.39 -14.09 -42.35
CA ASN A 684 -6.66 -14.57 -41.17
C ASN A 684 -5.27 -13.93 -41.08
N LYS A 685 -4.55 -13.92 -42.21
CA LYS A 685 -3.21 -13.33 -42.31
C LYS A 685 -3.23 -11.84 -41.99
N GLN A 686 -4.18 -11.09 -42.55
CA GLN A 686 -4.28 -9.64 -42.35
C GLN A 686 -4.57 -9.28 -40.90
N VAL A 687 -5.60 -9.89 -40.29
CA VAL A 687 -5.95 -9.58 -38.89
C VAL A 687 -4.83 -10.00 -37.94
N ALA A 688 -4.15 -11.12 -38.19
CA ALA A 688 -2.99 -11.54 -37.40
C ALA A 688 -1.84 -10.54 -37.46
N LEU A 689 -1.50 -10.03 -38.65
CA LEU A 689 -0.44 -9.04 -38.82
C LEU A 689 -0.76 -7.72 -38.13
N HIS A 690 -1.99 -7.22 -38.26
CA HIS A 690 -2.41 -6.00 -37.56
C HIS A 690 -2.33 -6.15 -36.05
N THR A 691 -2.77 -7.30 -35.50
CA THR A 691 -2.68 -7.55 -34.06
C THR A 691 -1.23 -7.70 -33.59
N ILE A 692 -0.36 -8.40 -34.32
CA ILE A 692 1.06 -8.53 -33.98
C ILE A 692 1.76 -7.17 -34.00
N ASP A 693 1.44 -6.29 -34.96
CA ASP A 693 2.05 -4.97 -35.05
C ASP A 693 1.65 -4.08 -33.87
N GLU A 694 0.39 -4.13 -33.44
CA GLU A 694 -0.09 -3.43 -32.24
C GLU A 694 0.55 -3.99 -30.97
N LEU A 695 0.58 -5.32 -30.84
CA LEU A 695 1.19 -6.04 -29.71
C LEU A 695 2.63 -5.59 -29.48
N LEU A 696 3.32 -5.19 -30.55
CA LEU A 696 4.73 -4.80 -30.59
C LEU A 696 4.91 -3.31 -30.92
N SER A 697 3.88 -2.49 -30.77
CA SER A 697 3.90 -1.07 -31.12
C SER A 697 4.92 -0.28 -30.29
N ALA A 698 5.12 -0.68 -29.03
CA ALA A 698 6.12 -0.10 -28.14
C ALA A 698 7.55 -0.68 -28.31
N VAL A 699 7.75 -1.74 -29.11
CA VAL A 699 9.11 -2.26 -29.35
C VAL A 699 9.86 -1.32 -30.28
N PRO A 700 11.07 -0.86 -29.90
CA PRO A 700 11.93 -0.13 -30.81
C PRO A 700 12.23 -0.93 -32.08
N THR A 701 12.19 -0.26 -33.24
CA THR A 701 12.67 -0.84 -34.50
C THR A 701 14.20 -0.91 -34.56
N THR A 702 14.88 -0.15 -33.71
CA THR A 702 16.34 -0.10 -33.59
C THR A 702 16.93 -1.49 -33.33
N PHE A 703 18.05 -1.79 -33.99
CA PHE A 703 18.75 -3.09 -33.88
C PHE A 703 17.92 -4.33 -34.23
N GLY A 704 16.78 -4.16 -34.92
CA GLY A 704 15.92 -5.29 -35.33
C GLY A 704 15.13 -5.92 -34.19
N LEU A 705 15.01 -5.25 -33.03
CA LEU A 705 14.29 -5.77 -31.85
C LEU A 705 12.82 -6.07 -32.15
N LYS A 706 12.12 -5.20 -32.88
CA LYS A 706 10.72 -5.43 -33.29
C LYS A 706 10.59 -6.68 -34.17
N THR A 707 11.49 -6.89 -35.12
CA THR A 707 11.51 -8.09 -35.97
C THR A 707 11.82 -9.36 -35.18
N PHE A 708 12.74 -9.29 -34.21
CA PHE A 708 13.01 -10.41 -33.31
C PHE A 708 11.77 -10.76 -32.47
N ALA A 709 11.09 -9.76 -31.92
CA ALA A 709 9.86 -9.96 -31.14
C ALA A 709 8.71 -10.54 -32.00
N GLN A 710 8.55 -10.08 -33.25
CA GLN A 710 7.60 -10.66 -34.21
C GLN A 710 7.84 -12.16 -34.42
N LYS A 711 9.10 -12.55 -34.65
CA LYS A 711 9.49 -13.96 -34.77
C LYS A 711 9.22 -14.74 -33.48
N GLY A 712 9.44 -14.12 -32.32
CA GLY A 712 9.12 -14.70 -31.01
C GLY A 712 7.63 -15.00 -30.84
N VAL A 713 6.76 -14.04 -31.17
CA VAL A 713 5.30 -14.22 -31.11
C VAL A 713 4.85 -15.35 -32.03
N ILE A 714 5.32 -15.35 -33.28
CA ILE A 714 4.97 -16.41 -34.25
C ILE A 714 5.47 -17.79 -33.78
N ALA A 715 6.61 -17.85 -33.10
CA ALA A 715 7.17 -19.10 -32.60
C ALA A 715 6.41 -19.71 -31.41
N VAL A 716 5.56 -18.94 -30.73
CA VAL A 716 4.73 -19.41 -29.59
C VAL A 716 3.37 -19.93 -30.04
N LEU A 717 2.91 -19.56 -31.25
CA LEU A 717 1.66 -20.04 -31.83
C LEU A 717 1.70 -21.53 -32.10
N ASP A 718 0.57 -22.22 -31.89
CA ASP A 718 0.40 -23.61 -32.30
C ASP A 718 0.50 -23.74 -33.84
N ASP A 719 1.00 -24.88 -34.33
CA ASP A 719 1.30 -25.04 -35.75
C ASP A 719 0.06 -24.89 -36.65
N ASN A 720 -1.09 -25.44 -36.23
CA ASN A 720 -2.37 -25.28 -36.93
C ASN A 720 -2.80 -23.81 -37.03
N VAL A 721 -2.69 -23.06 -35.93
CA VAL A 721 -3.02 -21.62 -35.85
C VAL A 721 -2.07 -20.82 -36.74
N ARG A 722 -0.76 -21.10 -36.68
CA ARG A 722 0.27 -20.46 -37.50
C ARG A 722 0.02 -20.67 -39.00
N ASP A 723 -0.28 -21.92 -39.40
CA ASP A 723 -0.50 -22.30 -40.78
C ASP A 723 -1.81 -21.70 -41.33
N ALA A 724 -2.89 -21.72 -40.55
CA ALA A 724 -4.17 -21.08 -40.91
C ALA A 724 -4.08 -19.55 -41.01
N MET A 725 -3.19 -18.90 -40.25
CA MET A 725 -2.89 -17.47 -40.41
C MET A 725 -1.81 -17.18 -41.46
N MET A 726 -1.33 -18.19 -42.18
CA MET A 726 -0.31 -18.10 -43.23
C MET A 726 0.99 -17.41 -42.75
N GLN A 727 1.35 -17.63 -41.48
CA GLN A 727 2.56 -17.08 -40.88
C GLN A 727 3.77 -17.99 -41.13
N PRO A 728 4.96 -17.40 -41.39
CA PRO A 728 6.13 -18.20 -41.72
C PRO A 728 6.59 -19.05 -40.54
N LYS A 729 6.95 -20.32 -40.82
CA LYS A 729 7.52 -21.23 -39.82
C LYS A 729 8.83 -20.63 -39.28
N GLN A 730 8.92 -20.53 -37.96
CA GLN A 730 10.10 -19.99 -37.30
C GLN A 730 11.18 -21.07 -37.10
N PRO A 731 12.47 -20.69 -37.07
CA PRO A 731 13.53 -21.63 -36.76
C PRO A 731 13.30 -22.32 -35.40
N LYS A 732 13.62 -23.62 -35.31
CA LYS A 732 13.40 -24.41 -34.07
C LYS A 732 14.02 -23.78 -32.83
N TYR A 733 15.21 -23.16 -32.96
CA TYR A 733 15.87 -22.51 -31.83
C TYR A 733 15.04 -21.36 -31.24
N MET A 734 14.23 -20.66 -32.05
CA MET A 734 13.38 -19.56 -31.58
C MET A 734 12.25 -20.10 -30.70
N ALA A 735 11.56 -21.16 -31.15
CA ALA A 735 10.53 -21.83 -30.36
C ALA A 735 11.12 -22.41 -29.07
N THR A 736 12.29 -23.06 -29.14
CA THR A 736 13.00 -23.55 -27.95
C THR A 736 13.35 -22.42 -27.01
N LEU A 737 13.84 -21.28 -27.51
CA LEU A 737 14.18 -20.12 -26.69
C LEU A 737 12.94 -19.56 -25.97
N MET A 738 11.83 -19.36 -26.69
CA MET A 738 10.60 -18.82 -26.10
C MET A 738 10.00 -19.78 -25.07
N ASN A 739 9.90 -21.08 -25.41
CA ASN A 739 9.39 -22.10 -24.49
C ASN A 739 10.28 -22.26 -23.25
N SER A 740 11.61 -22.25 -23.42
CA SER A 740 12.56 -22.32 -22.31
C SER A 740 12.49 -21.07 -21.43
N SER A 741 12.27 -19.90 -22.03
CA SER A 741 12.09 -18.65 -21.28
C SER A 741 10.82 -18.70 -20.42
N MET A 742 9.70 -19.18 -20.98
CA MET A 742 8.45 -19.35 -20.24
C MET A 742 8.57 -20.44 -19.15
N ALA A 743 9.22 -21.56 -19.44
CA ALA A 743 9.50 -22.62 -18.46
C ALA A 743 10.42 -22.12 -17.33
N MET A 744 11.43 -21.30 -17.64
CA MET A 744 12.28 -20.65 -16.65
C MET A 744 11.47 -19.69 -15.77
N VAL A 745 10.57 -18.89 -16.36
CA VAL A 745 9.65 -18.04 -15.60
C VAL A 745 8.77 -18.87 -14.68
N ALA A 746 8.22 -20.00 -15.16
CA ALA A 746 7.43 -20.93 -14.35
C ALA A 746 8.25 -21.52 -13.20
N PHE A 747 9.48 -21.96 -13.47
CA PHE A 747 10.42 -22.51 -12.49
C PHE A 747 10.78 -21.49 -11.42
N VAL A 748 11.17 -20.27 -11.83
CA VAL A 748 11.49 -19.17 -10.92
C VAL A 748 10.28 -18.79 -10.08
N GLN A 749 9.10 -18.71 -10.69
CA GLN A 749 7.87 -18.46 -9.96
C GLN A 749 7.61 -19.55 -8.93
N ARG A 750 7.67 -20.83 -9.34
CA ARG A 750 7.37 -22.01 -8.52
C ARG A 750 8.24 -22.09 -7.28
N TRP A 751 9.54 -21.82 -7.42
CA TRP A 751 10.52 -22.15 -6.39
C TRP A 751 11.12 -20.94 -5.67
N PHE A 752 11.10 -19.76 -6.29
CA PHE A 752 11.83 -18.61 -5.78
C PHE A 752 11.01 -17.34 -5.55
N MET A 753 9.82 -17.21 -6.15
CA MET A 753 8.97 -16.03 -5.96
C MET A 753 7.82 -16.31 -4.98
N LEU A 754 7.65 -15.48 -3.96
CA LEU A 754 6.48 -15.51 -3.07
C LEU A 754 5.13 -15.23 -3.80
N PRO A 755 3.99 -15.75 -3.30
CA PRO A 755 2.67 -15.47 -3.88
C PRO A 755 2.24 -13.99 -3.72
N ARG A 756 1.35 -13.52 -4.60
CA ARG A 756 0.87 -12.12 -4.61
C ARG A 756 -0.03 -11.83 -3.40
N SER A 757 0.10 -10.64 -2.79
CA SER A 757 -0.55 -10.28 -1.51
C SER A 757 -1.65 -9.21 -1.57
N ASN A 758 -1.79 -8.49 -2.69
CA ASN A 758 -2.72 -7.36 -2.83
C ASN A 758 -3.85 -7.71 -3.80
N ASN A 759 -5.09 -7.45 -3.38
CA ASN A 759 -6.32 -7.85 -4.05
C ASN A 759 -6.73 -6.93 -5.21
N ASN A 760 -6.08 -5.77 -5.42
CA ASN A 760 -6.61 -4.79 -6.41
C ASN A 760 -5.57 -3.99 -7.21
N PHE A 761 -4.27 -4.06 -6.91
CA PHE A 761 -3.28 -3.16 -7.55
C PHE A 761 -3.01 -3.43 -9.05
N ARG A 762 -3.53 -4.52 -9.63
CA ARG A 762 -3.27 -4.89 -11.02
C ARG A 762 -4.45 -5.44 -11.83
N TYR A 763 -5.64 -5.55 -11.25
CA TYR A 763 -6.83 -5.98 -12.01
C TYR A 763 -7.36 -4.79 -12.84
N PRO A 764 -7.89 -4.99 -14.07
CA PRO A 764 -8.15 -3.89 -15.01
C PRO A 764 -9.23 -2.90 -14.51
N VAL A 765 -10.20 -3.43 -13.78
CA VAL A 765 -11.34 -2.69 -13.22
C VAL A 765 -11.28 -2.69 -11.70
N ASP A 766 -11.82 -1.65 -11.07
CA ASP A 766 -11.99 -1.67 -9.61
C ASP A 766 -13.19 -2.53 -9.24
N VAL A 767 -12.93 -3.74 -8.73
CA VAL A 767 -13.98 -4.69 -8.32
C VAL A 767 -14.70 -4.27 -7.03
N ARG A 768 -14.24 -3.21 -6.34
CA ARG A 768 -14.93 -2.69 -5.15
C ARG A 768 -16.22 -1.98 -5.56
N LEU A 769 -17.19 -1.98 -4.66
CA LEU A 769 -18.40 -1.16 -4.79
C LEU A 769 -18.01 0.33 -4.82
N PRO A 770 -18.60 1.14 -5.72
CA PRO A 770 -18.37 2.58 -5.72
C PRO A 770 -18.77 3.23 -4.39
N ILE A 771 -18.05 4.28 -3.99
CA ILE A 771 -18.43 5.11 -2.84
C ILE A 771 -19.72 5.85 -3.20
N LYS A 772 -20.73 5.81 -2.33
CA LYS A 772 -22.01 6.51 -2.52
C LYS A 772 -21.82 8.03 -2.35
N ASP A 773 -21.32 8.69 -3.38
CA ASP A 773 -21.13 10.15 -3.41
C ASP A 773 -22.41 10.93 -3.77
N GLY A 774 -23.58 10.26 -3.79
CA GLY A 774 -24.88 10.87 -4.12
C GLY A 774 -25.09 11.22 -5.60
N LYS A 775 -24.10 10.96 -6.47
CA LYS A 775 -24.22 11.17 -7.92
C LYS A 775 -24.86 9.96 -8.59
N VAL A 776 -25.89 10.20 -9.40
CA VAL A 776 -26.51 9.20 -10.30
C VAL A 776 -25.58 8.98 -11.50
N GLY A 777 -25.28 7.71 -11.83
CA GLY A 777 -24.44 7.32 -12.98
C GLY A 777 -22.93 7.56 -12.78
N PRO A 778 -22.24 6.90 -11.83
CA PRO A 778 -20.81 7.09 -11.62
C PRO A 778 -20.00 6.63 -12.83
N ARG A 779 -19.12 7.50 -13.35
CA ARG A 779 -18.14 7.11 -14.38
C ARG A 779 -16.99 6.35 -13.73
N MET A 780 -16.63 5.23 -14.33
CA MET A 780 -15.51 4.39 -13.90
C MET A 780 -14.21 4.86 -14.54
N VAL A 781 -13.11 4.63 -13.83
CA VAL A 781 -11.75 4.87 -14.29
C VAL A 781 -10.99 3.55 -14.24
N PRO A 782 -10.30 3.13 -15.31
CA PRO A 782 -9.47 1.93 -15.28
C PRO A 782 -8.36 2.02 -14.23
N ASN A 783 -7.97 0.89 -13.63
CA ASN A 783 -6.81 0.84 -12.73
C ASN A 783 -5.47 0.91 -13.47
N LYS A 784 -5.49 0.76 -14.80
CA LYS A 784 -4.33 0.75 -15.69
C LYS A 784 -4.67 1.45 -17.00
N PHE A 785 -3.68 2.11 -17.60
CA PHE A 785 -3.85 2.89 -18.82
C PHE A 785 -2.92 2.36 -19.91
N ALA A 786 -3.45 2.15 -21.12
CA ALA A 786 -2.68 1.77 -22.28
C ALA A 786 -1.69 2.88 -22.72
N ALA A 787 -0.84 2.58 -23.71
CA ALA A 787 0.08 3.54 -24.30
C ALA A 787 -0.66 4.79 -24.79
N ARG A 788 -1.87 4.62 -25.36
CA ARG A 788 -2.81 5.71 -25.58
C ARG A 788 -3.78 5.80 -24.39
N PRO A 789 -3.79 6.89 -23.61
CA PRO A 789 -4.41 6.88 -22.28
C PRO A 789 -5.93 7.13 -22.31
N TRP A 790 -6.70 6.22 -22.90
CA TRP A 790 -8.16 6.27 -22.85
C TRP A 790 -8.67 6.23 -21.40
N TYR A 791 -9.68 7.04 -21.11
CA TYR A 791 -10.34 7.13 -19.80
C TYR A 791 -9.46 7.62 -18.64
N ARG A 792 -8.26 8.12 -18.94
CA ARG A 792 -7.33 8.63 -17.93
C ARG A 792 -7.67 10.07 -17.53
N PRO A 793 -7.83 10.37 -16.23
CA PRO A 793 -8.10 11.72 -15.77
C PRO A 793 -7.03 12.73 -16.19
N GLU A 794 -7.49 13.93 -16.55
CA GLU A 794 -6.60 15.06 -16.79
C GLU A 794 -6.04 15.58 -15.47
N HIS A 795 -4.72 15.44 -15.30
CA HIS A 795 -4.05 15.98 -14.14
C HIS A 795 -3.72 17.47 -14.30
N SER A 796 -3.73 18.18 -13.17
CA SER A 796 -3.30 19.58 -13.08
C SER A 796 -2.01 19.72 -12.26
N GLY A 797 -1.35 20.88 -12.38
CA GLY A 797 -0.12 21.19 -11.62
C GLY A 797 1.04 20.23 -11.90
N VAL A 798 1.67 19.71 -10.84
CA VAL A 798 2.87 18.85 -10.91
C VAL A 798 2.62 17.53 -11.63
N PHE A 799 1.41 16.99 -11.55
CA PHE A 799 1.05 15.73 -12.21
C PHE A 799 0.89 15.91 -13.72
N LYS A 800 0.54 17.11 -14.20
CA LYS A 800 0.56 17.44 -15.64
C LYS A 800 1.99 17.45 -16.21
N ILE A 801 2.97 17.84 -15.39
CA ILE A 801 4.40 17.79 -15.76
C ILE A 801 4.85 16.33 -15.87
N TRP A 802 4.39 15.48 -14.95
CA TRP A 802 4.63 14.04 -15.00
C TRP A 802 4.05 13.42 -16.28
N ASP A 803 2.81 13.74 -16.65
CA ASP A 803 2.20 13.24 -17.89
C ASP A 803 2.95 13.70 -19.15
N ARG A 804 3.41 14.96 -19.18
CA ARG A 804 4.29 15.45 -20.26
C ARG A 804 5.61 14.69 -20.32
N MET A 805 6.17 14.32 -19.18
CA MET A 805 7.40 13.52 -19.11
C MET A 805 7.17 12.10 -19.61
N LEU A 806 6.07 11.44 -19.22
CA LEU A 806 5.70 10.12 -19.72
C LEU A 806 5.51 10.10 -21.24
N VAL A 807 4.89 11.14 -21.81
CA VAL A 807 4.79 11.29 -23.27
C VAL A 807 6.16 11.51 -23.89
N LYS A 808 7.00 12.37 -23.30
CA LYS A 808 8.34 12.68 -23.81
C LYS A 808 9.27 11.47 -23.86
N ILE A 809 9.16 10.54 -22.90
CA ILE A 809 9.96 9.30 -22.89
C ILE A 809 9.32 8.16 -23.69
N GLY A 810 8.20 8.41 -24.37
CA GLY A 810 7.50 7.41 -25.20
C GLY A 810 6.71 6.38 -24.40
N TRP A 811 6.47 6.60 -23.11
CA TRP A 811 5.63 5.73 -22.27
C TRP A 811 4.13 5.91 -22.57
N HIS A 812 3.72 7.13 -22.95
CA HIS A 812 2.40 7.41 -23.50
C HIS A 812 2.51 8.08 -24.87
N GLN A 813 1.59 7.78 -25.78
CA GLN A 813 1.58 8.36 -27.13
C GLN A 813 1.12 9.82 -27.14
N GLU A 814 0.16 10.17 -26.28
CA GLU A 814 -0.37 11.53 -26.15
C GLU A 814 -0.82 11.83 -24.72
N LEU A 815 -1.08 13.11 -24.41
CA LEU A 815 -1.63 13.52 -23.12
C LEU A 815 -3.11 13.12 -22.99
N PRO A 816 -3.59 12.80 -21.77
CA PRO A 816 -5.01 12.63 -21.54
C PRO A 816 -5.78 13.91 -21.92
N GLY A 817 -6.98 13.74 -22.44
CA GLY A 817 -7.83 14.86 -22.87
C GLY A 817 -9.27 14.42 -23.15
N PRO A 818 -10.18 15.37 -23.44
CA PRO A 818 -11.60 15.07 -23.66
C PRO A 818 -11.86 14.13 -24.85
N HIS A 819 -11.02 14.20 -25.90
CA HIS A 819 -11.09 13.29 -27.04
C HIS A 819 -10.80 11.83 -26.68
N LEU A 820 -10.08 11.60 -25.58
CA LEU A 820 -9.80 10.28 -24.99
C LEU A 820 -10.71 9.94 -23.79
N ARG A 821 -11.79 10.71 -23.59
CA ARG A 821 -12.76 10.51 -22.50
C ARG A 821 -12.11 10.57 -21.11
N SER A 822 -11.31 11.59 -20.84
CA SER A 822 -10.64 11.82 -19.55
C SER A 822 -11.57 11.86 -18.32
N SER A 823 -12.89 12.00 -18.51
CA SER A 823 -13.90 11.91 -17.45
C SER A 823 -14.22 10.47 -17.00
N GLY A 824 -13.68 9.44 -17.67
CA GLY A 824 -13.98 8.04 -17.42
C GLY A 824 -15.03 7.47 -18.37
N TYR A 825 -15.51 6.26 -18.10
CA TYR A 825 -16.46 5.53 -18.94
C TYR A 825 -17.67 5.00 -18.17
N ARG A 826 -18.75 4.73 -18.90
CA ARG A 826 -19.87 3.90 -18.47
C ARG A 826 -19.94 2.65 -19.34
N LEU A 827 -20.43 1.54 -18.80
CA LEU A 827 -20.39 0.24 -19.49
C LEU A 827 -21.22 0.24 -20.76
N GLU A 828 -22.39 0.87 -20.72
CA GLU A 828 -23.31 1.04 -21.83
C GLU A 828 -22.78 1.96 -22.95
N GLU A 829 -21.72 2.74 -22.68
CA GLU A 829 -21.05 3.61 -23.66
C GLU A 829 -19.86 2.91 -24.36
N MET A 830 -19.40 1.77 -23.83
CA MET A 830 -18.21 1.07 -24.31
C MET A 830 -18.40 0.52 -25.73
N GLY A 831 -17.36 0.46 -26.55
CA GLY A 831 -17.40 -0.02 -27.93
C GLY A 831 -17.02 1.04 -28.97
N PRO A 832 -17.24 0.73 -30.26
CA PRO A 832 -16.94 1.64 -31.38
C PRO A 832 -17.58 3.02 -31.20
N LEU A 833 -16.88 4.08 -31.62
CA LEU A 833 -17.33 5.48 -31.50
C LEU A 833 -18.76 5.70 -32.01
N GLN A 834 -19.10 5.07 -33.13
CA GLN A 834 -20.43 5.17 -33.75
C GLN A 834 -21.58 4.65 -32.87
N PHE A 835 -21.29 3.84 -31.86
CA PHE A 835 -22.27 3.22 -30.97
C PHE A 835 -22.22 3.75 -29.53
N GLU A 836 -21.32 4.69 -29.23
CA GLU A 836 -21.09 5.19 -27.86
C GLU A 836 -22.36 5.81 -27.23
N ASN A 837 -23.20 6.43 -28.04
CA ASN A 837 -24.44 7.07 -27.61
C ASN A 837 -25.70 6.30 -28.04
N SER A 838 -25.57 5.02 -28.39
CA SER A 838 -26.66 4.21 -28.96
C SER A 838 -27.07 3.07 -28.05
N GLY A 839 -28.37 2.78 -27.99
CA GLY A 839 -28.92 1.58 -27.35
C GLY A 839 -28.95 1.60 -25.82
N ARG A 840 -28.76 2.76 -25.16
CA ARG A 840 -28.64 2.85 -23.70
C ARG A 840 -29.82 2.24 -22.93
N GLU A 841 -31.05 2.62 -23.28
CA GLU A 841 -32.26 2.09 -22.64
C GLU A 841 -32.43 0.59 -22.88
N GLU A 842 -32.20 0.14 -24.12
CA GLU A 842 -32.24 -1.27 -24.52
C GLU A 842 -31.22 -2.10 -23.72
N ILE A 843 -30.00 -1.59 -23.55
CA ILE A 843 -28.93 -2.24 -22.78
C ILE A 843 -29.31 -2.35 -21.31
N MET A 844 -29.88 -1.30 -20.72
CA MET A 844 -30.29 -1.32 -19.31
C MET A 844 -31.48 -2.26 -19.08
N ARG A 845 -32.41 -2.35 -20.03
CA ARG A 845 -33.50 -3.34 -20.01
C ARG A 845 -32.96 -4.76 -20.10
N MET A 846 -32.08 -5.02 -21.08
CA MET A 846 -31.40 -6.32 -21.21
C MET A 846 -30.61 -6.67 -19.94
N ALA A 847 -29.91 -5.71 -19.33
CA ALA A 847 -29.19 -5.92 -18.09
C ALA A 847 -30.13 -6.31 -16.94
N ALA A 848 -31.30 -5.68 -16.82
CA ALA A 848 -32.32 -6.04 -15.83
C ALA A 848 -32.88 -7.44 -16.06
N GLU A 849 -33.13 -7.82 -17.31
CA GLU A 849 -33.58 -9.16 -17.71
C GLU A 849 -32.53 -10.23 -17.34
N LEU A 850 -31.26 -10.01 -17.70
CA LEU A 850 -30.15 -10.90 -17.33
C LEU A 850 -29.94 -11.00 -15.82
N GLN A 851 -30.22 -9.92 -15.10
CA GLN A 851 -30.06 -9.82 -13.65
C GLN A 851 -31.22 -10.48 -12.89
N GLY A 852 -32.40 -10.61 -13.50
CA GLY A 852 -33.62 -11.13 -12.87
C GLY A 852 -34.28 -10.17 -11.87
N CYS A 853 -33.77 -8.94 -11.74
CA CYS A 853 -34.32 -7.89 -10.88
C CYS A 853 -33.98 -6.49 -11.43
N PRO A 854 -34.63 -5.42 -10.94
CA PRO A 854 -34.32 -4.06 -11.36
C PRO A 854 -32.86 -3.67 -11.13
N ILE A 855 -32.33 -2.81 -12.01
CA ILE A 855 -31.00 -2.21 -11.86
C ILE A 855 -31.10 -1.04 -10.88
N ALA A 856 -30.20 -0.97 -9.89
CA ALA A 856 -30.22 0.11 -8.91
C ALA A 856 -30.08 1.49 -9.58
N SER A 857 -30.85 2.47 -9.10
CA SER A 857 -30.96 3.81 -9.69
C SER A 857 -29.63 4.55 -9.79
N ILE A 858 -28.67 4.25 -8.93
CA ILE A 858 -27.32 4.82 -9.02
C ILE A 858 -26.61 4.49 -10.34
N TRP A 859 -27.04 3.45 -11.06
CA TRP A 859 -26.47 3.02 -12.34
C TRP A 859 -27.33 3.42 -13.55
N ALA A 860 -28.61 3.79 -13.34
CA ALA A 860 -29.53 4.21 -14.38
C ALA A 860 -29.59 5.75 -14.46
N GLU A 861 -29.58 6.34 -15.66
CA GLU A 861 -30.02 7.75 -15.81
C GLU A 861 -31.53 7.85 -15.52
N GLU A 862 -32.02 9.05 -15.19
CA GLU A 862 -33.38 9.38 -14.71
C GLU A 862 -34.56 9.04 -15.67
N ALA A 863 -34.60 7.85 -16.26
CA ALA A 863 -35.71 7.35 -17.07
C ALA A 863 -36.58 6.29 -16.37
N ASN A 864 -36.23 5.86 -15.14
CA ASN A 864 -36.96 4.81 -14.40
C ASN A 864 -37.89 5.33 -13.29
N GLN A 865 -38.40 6.57 -13.38
CA GLN A 865 -39.37 7.09 -12.41
C GLN A 865 -40.85 6.95 -12.83
N GLN A 866 -41.14 6.34 -13.98
CA GLN A 866 -42.52 6.06 -14.40
C GLN A 866 -42.62 4.69 -15.09
N ALA A 867 -42.71 3.62 -14.29
CA ALA A 867 -43.37 2.37 -14.66
C ALA A 867 -43.87 1.69 -13.38
#